data_AF-R7UBH7-F1
#
_entry.id   AF-R7UBH7-F1
#
_cell.length_a   1.000
_cell.length_b   1.000
_cell.length_c   1.000
_cell.angle_alpha   90.00
_cell.angle_beta   90.00
_cell.angle_gamma   90.00
#
_symmetry.space_group_name_H-M   'P 1'
#
loop_
_entity.id
_entity.type
_entity.pdbx_description
1 polymer ?
#
loop_
_entity_poly.entity_id
_entity_poly.type
_entity_poly.pdbx_seq_one_letter_code
_entity_poly.pdbx_strand_id
1 'polypeptide(L)'
;MTPLERIESARSQWRKKQEYNLEESWTSLNLFDRSQKGRISLDLQGDILDEYLCSESIQPTEDTIPEENETSEDSTEESFSDDFVIPELPSGQDLEISILSTWGDHHYVGLNGIEIFTNLGHPAPVARITSDPADINILPEYSKDPRVIGNLLDGVNRTRDDTHMWLAPFSKGSRHLVMIHFEKPVTLAVMRLWNYNKSRIHSYRGAKDVEVTLDGQMIFKGEITRASGGIIGGCENFGDTILFTMDEDILEHVSHFDLEYEEELAFEDDSNEDSERPSTADQGDETEPRPFTSASPATQISDSPEVPALATNEDDHPIMAKMLGDTLVLTGQHLKLNFTATWGDPYYLGLTGLEVLGPDGQALDISLDMLDADPRDLHVLPGYEQDDRTLDKLIDGSNITLCDEHMWLIPFTAGEDHWLSVTFKHPVDVVGLRFWNYNKSPEDTYRGAKTVHVLLDNRQVSPPGGYLIRKGPGSCFFDFAQEVAFSEPMTPRICTKAKTSVKPSLILDETSQEYEAIEKPCGFIYQFHLLSTWGDPYYIGLNGIEFYNDQGTKIELTETNISAHPDSVNVLEGISQDIRTPDKLIDGNYDTMDGRHMWLAPILPNLLNRVYVIFDQPMEVSMIKIWNYSKTPTRGVKDFALLVDDLLVYNGCLDMVNPNRKGILPTCDLPQRYYSILFTDDKEIRRREEHTLIRNQAGEQDVQLLNDRKVVTRYADPEKAQQGKPVDQGESPEAAT
;
A
#
# COMPACT_ATOMS: atom_id res chain seq x y z
N MET A 1 14.75 -22.55 59.49
CA MET A 1 15.11 -22.11 58.14
C MET A 1 16.51 -21.52 58.15
N THR A 2 17.39 -22.10 57.35
CA THR A 2 18.74 -21.58 57.11
C THR A 2 18.66 -20.29 56.26
N PRO A 3 19.70 -19.44 56.24
CA PRO A 3 19.72 -18.22 55.41
C PRO A 3 19.49 -18.48 53.92
N LEU A 4 19.94 -19.64 53.41
CA LEU A 4 19.74 -20.07 52.02
C LEU A 4 18.27 -20.38 51.71
N GLU A 5 17.57 -21.09 52.59
CA GLU A 5 16.14 -21.40 52.43
C GLU A 5 15.25 -20.13 52.44
N ARG A 6 15.67 -19.08 53.15
CA ARG A 6 14.97 -17.77 53.12
C ARG A 6 15.17 -17.04 51.79
N ILE A 7 16.37 -17.13 51.20
CA ILE A 7 16.67 -16.52 49.89
C ILE A 7 15.92 -17.27 48.77
N GLU A 8 15.86 -18.59 48.83
CA GLU A 8 15.12 -19.40 47.85
C GLU A 8 13.61 -19.18 47.94
N SER A 9 13.05 -19.10 49.15
CA SER A 9 11.64 -18.75 49.36
C SER A 9 11.32 -17.34 48.87
N ALA A 10 12.18 -16.36 49.15
CA ALA A 10 12.01 -14.99 48.65
C ALA A 10 12.11 -14.92 47.12
N ARG A 11 13.05 -15.66 46.48
CA ARG A 11 13.17 -15.76 45.02
C ARG A 11 11.99 -16.47 44.39
N SER A 12 11.45 -17.52 45.02
CA SER A 12 10.26 -18.22 44.55
C SER A 12 9.00 -17.35 44.66
N GLN A 13 8.84 -16.62 45.76
CA GLN A 13 7.76 -15.63 45.91
C GLN A 13 7.89 -14.48 44.92
N TRP A 14 9.12 -14.01 44.65
CA TRP A 14 9.40 -12.99 43.64
C TRP A 14 9.08 -13.48 42.23
N ARG A 15 9.47 -14.70 41.85
CA ARG A 15 9.11 -15.32 40.56
C ARG A 15 7.61 -15.49 40.40
N LYS A 16 6.91 -16.01 41.42
CA LYS A 16 5.44 -16.12 41.40
C LYS A 16 4.78 -14.75 41.25
N LYS A 17 5.29 -13.73 41.95
CA LYS A 17 4.78 -12.36 41.83
C LYS A 17 5.03 -11.77 40.44
N GLN A 18 6.16 -12.08 39.81
CA GLN A 18 6.41 -11.70 38.42
C GLN A 18 5.48 -12.44 37.45
N GLU A 19 5.26 -13.74 37.62
CA GLU A 19 4.33 -14.53 36.81
C GLU A 19 2.90 -13.97 36.87
N TYR A 20 2.39 -13.65 38.07
CA TYR A 20 1.07 -13.04 38.24
C TYR A 20 0.98 -11.63 37.61
N ASN A 21 2.02 -10.81 37.72
CA ASN A 21 2.03 -9.47 37.14
C ASN A 21 2.11 -9.52 35.60
N LEU A 22 2.86 -10.48 35.05
CA LEU A 22 2.90 -10.74 33.62
C LEU A 22 1.51 -11.19 33.14
N GLU A 23 0.87 -12.13 33.83
CA GLU A 23 -0.45 -12.67 33.46
C GLU A 23 -1.52 -11.56 33.41
N GLU A 24 -1.52 -10.64 34.38
CA GLU A 24 -2.41 -9.47 34.36
C GLU A 24 -2.09 -8.52 33.20
N SER A 25 -0.81 -8.31 32.88
CA SER A 25 -0.37 -7.48 31.75
C SER A 25 -0.81 -8.07 30.40
N TRP A 26 -0.63 -9.38 30.21
CA TRP A 26 -1.10 -10.12 29.03
C TRP A 26 -2.62 -10.14 28.94
N THR A 27 -3.33 -10.19 30.07
CA THR A 27 -4.79 -10.10 30.10
C THR A 27 -5.24 -8.70 29.64
N SER A 28 -4.59 -7.64 30.13
CA SER A 28 -4.86 -6.26 29.71
C SER A 28 -4.61 -6.04 28.22
N LEU A 29 -3.49 -6.53 27.69
CA LEU A 29 -3.18 -6.46 26.27
C LEU A 29 -4.21 -7.21 25.42
N ASN A 30 -4.60 -8.42 25.83
CA ASN A 30 -5.63 -9.18 25.12
C ASN A 30 -7.01 -8.50 25.18
N LEU A 31 -7.38 -7.87 26.31
CA LEU A 31 -8.60 -7.09 26.43
C LEU A 31 -8.57 -5.85 25.52
N PHE A 32 -7.43 -5.16 25.47
CA PHE A 32 -7.21 -4.03 24.58
C PHE A 32 -7.34 -4.45 23.12
N ASP A 33 -6.58 -5.46 22.67
CA ASP A 33 -6.59 -5.92 21.28
C ASP A 33 -7.96 -6.45 20.85
N ARG A 34 -8.75 -7.05 21.77
CA ARG A 34 -10.14 -7.46 21.51
C ARG A 34 -11.12 -6.29 21.44
N SER A 35 -10.95 -5.26 22.26
CA SER A 35 -11.86 -4.10 22.31
C SER A 35 -11.61 -3.09 21.19
N GLN A 36 -10.38 -3.05 20.65
CA GLN A 36 -9.97 -2.16 19.56
C GLN A 36 -9.98 -2.84 18.20
N LYS A 37 -10.38 -4.11 18.13
CA LYS A 37 -10.43 -4.87 16.89
C LYS A 37 -11.44 -4.22 15.94
N GLY A 38 -10.92 -3.63 14.88
CA GLY A 38 -11.72 -2.93 13.86
C GLY A 38 -11.89 -1.43 14.00
N ARG A 39 -11.36 -0.82 15.06
CA ARG A 39 -11.23 0.64 15.13
C ARG A 39 -9.96 1.06 14.39
N ILE A 40 -10.05 1.09 13.06
CA ILE A 40 -9.07 1.77 12.22
C ILE A 40 -9.75 3.07 11.80
N SER A 41 -9.24 4.19 12.30
CA SER A 41 -9.73 5.51 11.88
C SER A 41 -9.36 5.73 10.42
N LEU A 42 -10.36 5.92 9.57
CA LEU A 42 -10.24 6.02 8.11
C LEU A 42 -10.36 7.45 7.58
N ASP A 43 -10.26 8.44 8.47
CA ASP A 43 -10.17 9.83 8.04
C ASP A 43 -8.75 10.12 7.51
N LEU A 44 -8.50 9.71 6.27
CA LEU A 44 -7.42 10.15 5.38
C LEU A 44 -7.61 11.63 5.00
N GLN A 45 -7.74 12.51 5.99
CA GLN A 45 -7.67 13.95 5.78
C GLN A 45 -6.27 14.41 6.17
N GLY A 46 -5.42 14.58 5.16
CA GLY A 46 -4.02 14.97 5.35
C GLY A 46 -3.03 14.30 4.42
N ASP A 47 -3.47 13.63 3.35
CA ASP A 47 -2.58 13.36 2.23
C ASP A 47 -2.25 14.69 1.54
N ILE A 48 -0.98 14.84 1.17
CA ILE A 48 -0.37 15.99 0.48
C ILE A 48 -1.20 16.47 -0.73
N LEU A 49 -2.09 15.64 -1.29
CA LEU A 49 -3.01 16.01 -2.36
C LEU A 49 -4.11 17.03 -1.98
N ASP A 50 -4.54 17.11 -0.72
CA ASP A 50 -5.65 18.00 -0.33
C ASP A 50 -5.25 19.48 -0.26
N GLU A 51 -3.97 19.77 0.00
CA GLU A 51 -3.42 21.14 0.02
C GLU A 51 -3.25 21.70 -1.42
N TYR A 52 -3.05 20.82 -2.41
CA TYR A 52 -3.03 21.20 -3.83
C TYR A 52 -4.43 21.38 -4.44
N LEU A 53 -5.48 20.80 -3.84
CA LEU A 53 -6.85 20.88 -4.36
C LEU A 53 -7.62 22.11 -3.86
N CYS A 54 -7.16 22.80 -2.81
CA CYS A 54 -7.82 24.01 -2.25
C CYS A 54 -7.24 25.35 -2.75
N SER A 55 -6.15 25.36 -3.52
CA SER A 55 -5.50 26.59 -4.01
C SER A 55 -5.97 27.03 -5.41
N GLU A 56 -7.22 26.78 -5.77
CA GLU A 56 -7.83 27.36 -6.99
C GLU A 56 -9.26 27.87 -6.74
N SER A 57 -9.41 28.99 -6.03
CA SER A 57 -10.50 29.94 -6.31
C SER A 57 -10.32 31.29 -5.60
N ILE A 58 -9.39 32.12 -6.08
CA ILE A 58 -9.43 33.56 -5.80
C ILE A 58 -9.25 34.32 -7.12
N GLN A 59 -10.37 34.72 -7.73
CA GLN A 59 -10.37 35.79 -8.72
C GLN A 59 -10.76 37.12 -8.04
N PRO A 60 -10.01 38.22 -8.27
CA PRO A 60 -10.33 39.51 -7.69
C PRO A 60 -11.40 40.22 -8.54
N THR A 61 -12.47 40.70 -7.91
CA THR A 61 -13.34 41.73 -8.49
C THR A 61 -13.42 42.91 -7.54
N GLU A 62 -12.97 44.07 -8.04
CA GLU A 62 -13.10 45.37 -7.41
C GLU A 62 -14.57 45.82 -7.42
N ASP A 63 -15.08 46.31 -6.29
CA ASP A 63 -16.10 47.36 -6.27
C ASP A 63 -16.16 48.06 -4.89
N THR A 64 -16.40 49.36 -4.93
CA THR A 64 -16.17 50.37 -3.87
C THR A 64 -17.44 50.77 -3.07
N ILE A 65 -17.32 50.82 -1.72
CA ILE A 65 -17.93 51.77 -0.72
C ILE A 65 -19.44 51.60 -0.33
N PRO A 66 -19.97 51.95 0.89
CA PRO A 66 -19.37 52.27 2.23
C PRO A 66 -19.94 51.47 3.45
N GLU A 67 -19.21 51.65 4.56
CA GLU A 67 -19.48 51.47 6.00
C GLU A 67 -20.94 51.59 6.51
N GLU A 68 -21.34 50.66 7.39
CA GLU A 68 -22.05 50.96 8.65
C GLU A 68 -21.57 50.02 9.78
N ASN A 69 -21.21 50.62 10.92
CA ASN A 69 -20.77 49.98 12.17
C ASN A 69 -21.90 49.22 12.85
N GLU A 70 -21.63 48.05 13.43
CA GLU A 70 -22.03 47.72 14.81
C GLU A 70 -21.23 46.51 15.35
N THR A 71 -20.82 46.63 16.61
CA THR A 71 -19.80 45.90 17.37
C THR A 71 -20.27 44.61 18.04
N SER A 72 -19.44 43.55 18.07
CA SER A 72 -19.12 42.75 19.28
C SER A 72 -18.11 41.61 19.04
N GLU A 73 -16.91 41.76 19.64
CA GLU A 73 -16.01 40.80 20.34
C GLU A 73 -15.93 39.33 19.84
N ASP A 74 -14.88 38.91 19.12
CA ASP A 74 -13.51 38.51 19.55
C ASP A 74 -13.35 37.01 19.86
N SER A 75 -12.85 36.26 18.87
CA SER A 75 -11.96 35.11 19.04
C SER A 75 -11.23 34.92 17.71
N THR A 76 -10.09 35.59 17.59
CA THR A 76 -9.19 35.49 16.45
C THR A 76 -8.52 34.12 16.43
N GLU A 77 -8.95 33.27 15.50
CA GLU A 77 -8.11 32.20 14.96
C GLU A 77 -7.04 32.89 14.08
N GLU A 78 -5.86 33.12 14.64
CA GLU A 78 -4.71 33.58 13.86
C GLU A 78 -4.23 32.44 12.97
N SER A 79 -4.35 32.69 11.66
CA SER A 79 -3.85 31.83 10.59
C SER A 79 -2.33 31.99 10.44
N PHE A 80 -1.72 30.86 10.09
CA PHE A 80 -0.30 30.61 9.87
C PHE A 80 0.41 31.62 8.96
N SER A 81 1.44 32.28 9.50
CA SER A 81 2.73 32.53 8.83
C SER A 81 3.70 33.21 9.80
N ASP A 82 4.48 32.43 10.55
CA ASP A 82 5.68 32.96 11.21
C ASP A 82 6.79 31.92 11.02
N ASP A 83 7.90 32.35 10.38
CA ASP A 83 9.08 31.54 10.09
C ASP A 83 9.78 31.15 11.42
N PHE A 84 9.31 30.06 12.06
CA PHE A 84 9.97 29.52 13.24
C PHE A 84 11.32 28.90 12.86
N VAL A 85 12.40 29.42 13.45
CA VAL A 85 13.77 28.90 13.24
C VAL A 85 14.19 28.09 14.46
N ILE A 86 14.61 26.84 14.23
CA ILE A 86 15.15 25.95 15.27
C ILE A 86 16.41 26.60 15.88
N PRO A 87 16.47 26.82 17.21
CA PRO A 87 17.63 27.43 17.86
C PRO A 87 18.83 26.47 17.88
N GLU A 88 20.02 27.03 17.74
CA GLU A 88 21.27 26.28 17.84
C GLU A 88 21.64 26.02 19.31
N LEU A 89 21.92 24.76 19.65
CA LEU A 89 22.35 24.28 20.98
C LEU A 89 21.52 24.86 22.15
N PRO A 90 20.19 24.66 22.18
CA PRO A 90 19.35 25.18 23.25
C PRO A 90 19.74 24.53 24.58
N SER A 91 19.71 25.31 25.65
CA SER A 91 20.10 24.87 27.00
C SER A 91 19.00 25.09 28.01
N GLY A 92 18.72 24.08 28.82
CA GLY A 92 17.67 24.14 29.84
C GLY A 92 17.53 22.83 30.60
N GLN A 93 16.53 22.73 31.47
CA GLN A 93 16.37 21.60 32.39
C GLN A 93 15.03 20.87 32.26
N ASP A 94 13.96 21.58 31.90
CA ASP A 94 12.60 21.07 31.75
C ASP A 94 12.22 21.06 30.26
N LEU A 95 12.12 19.87 29.67
CA LEU A 95 11.68 19.67 28.29
C LEU A 95 10.20 19.27 28.27
N GLU A 96 9.39 19.97 27.49
CA GLU A 96 7.97 19.66 27.28
C GLU A 96 7.73 19.44 25.78
N ILE A 97 7.28 18.23 25.43
CA ILE A 97 6.88 17.82 24.08
C ILE A 97 5.35 17.80 24.05
N SER A 98 4.74 18.68 23.27
CA SER A 98 3.31 18.76 23.06
C SER A 98 2.92 18.09 21.74
N ILE A 99 2.06 17.07 21.82
CA ILE A 99 1.52 16.38 20.65
C ILE A 99 0.17 16.98 20.31
N LEU A 100 0.09 17.61 19.12
CA LEU A 100 -1.08 18.34 18.66
C LEU A 100 -2.03 17.46 17.84
N SER A 101 -1.48 16.51 17.08
CA SER A 101 -2.23 15.58 16.22
C SER A 101 -1.57 14.20 16.13
N THR A 102 -2.33 13.23 15.65
CA THR A 102 -1.85 11.88 15.32
C THR A 102 -1.95 11.67 13.81
N TRP A 103 -1.29 10.62 13.30
CA TRP A 103 -1.35 10.26 11.87
C TRP A 103 -2.71 9.74 11.40
N GLY A 104 -3.65 9.46 12.33
CA GLY A 104 -5.01 9.09 11.97
C GLY A 104 -5.85 8.59 13.14
N ASP A 105 -5.28 8.10 14.25
CA ASP A 105 -6.08 7.57 15.37
C ASP A 105 -6.67 8.69 16.26
N HIS A 106 -8.00 8.78 16.28
CA HIS A 106 -8.74 9.77 17.08
C HIS A 106 -8.75 9.51 18.59
N HIS A 107 -8.42 8.30 19.03
CA HIS A 107 -8.63 7.84 20.40
C HIS A 107 -7.33 7.58 21.15
N TYR A 108 -6.22 7.33 20.45
CA TYR A 108 -4.94 7.01 21.08
C TYR A 108 -3.77 7.67 20.36
N VAL A 109 -2.78 8.04 21.16
CA VAL A 109 -1.47 8.49 20.70
C VAL A 109 -0.39 7.65 21.37
N GLY A 110 0.65 7.29 20.62
CA GLY A 110 1.78 6.53 21.14
C GLY A 110 3.10 6.95 20.54
N LEU A 111 4.17 6.50 21.18
CA LEU A 111 5.56 6.63 20.73
C LEU A 111 6.31 5.36 21.14
N ASN A 112 7.37 5.03 20.40
CA ASN A 112 8.27 3.94 20.74
C ASN A 112 9.39 4.40 21.68
N GLY A 113 9.87 5.64 21.55
CA GLY A 113 11.08 6.07 22.24
C GLY A 113 11.43 7.53 22.04
N ILE A 114 12.24 8.07 22.93
CA ILE A 114 12.80 9.42 22.86
C ILE A 114 14.28 9.33 23.24
N GLU A 115 15.15 9.79 22.35
CA GLU A 115 16.59 9.88 22.61
C GLU A 115 17.05 11.32 22.55
N ILE A 116 17.92 11.71 23.47
CA ILE A 116 18.37 13.08 23.60
C ILE A 116 19.86 13.04 23.88
N PHE A 117 20.64 13.65 23.00
CA PHE A 117 22.10 13.75 23.12
C PHE A 117 22.50 15.19 23.42
N THR A 118 23.50 15.32 24.30
CA THR A 118 24.05 16.60 24.71
C THR A 118 25.11 17.09 23.74
N ASN A 119 25.52 18.36 23.87
CA ASN A 119 26.65 18.93 23.14
C ASN A 119 28.02 18.23 23.37
N LEU A 120 28.10 17.30 24.32
CA LEU A 120 29.28 16.46 24.56
C LEU A 120 29.17 15.08 23.89
N GLY A 121 28.09 14.83 23.12
CA GLY A 121 27.80 13.55 22.47
C GLY A 121 27.13 12.51 23.36
N HIS A 122 27.12 12.69 24.69
CA HIS A 122 26.52 11.73 25.61
C HIS A 122 24.99 11.85 25.68
N PRO A 123 24.25 10.76 25.93
CA PRO A 123 22.83 10.79 26.27
C PRO A 123 22.56 11.70 27.48
N ALA A 124 21.51 12.51 27.41
CA ALA A 124 21.13 13.44 28.46
C ALA A 124 20.61 12.69 29.71
N PRO A 125 21.15 12.94 30.91
CA PRO A 125 20.70 12.25 32.12
C PRO A 125 19.31 12.74 32.56
N VAL A 126 18.31 11.88 32.40
CA VAL A 126 16.92 12.15 32.79
C VAL A 126 16.68 11.79 34.25
N ALA A 127 16.23 12.76 35.05
CA ALA A 127 15.83 12.54 36.43
C ALA A 127 14.39 12.00 36.55
N ARG A 128 13.49 12.45 35.68
CA ARG A 128 12.08 12.04 35.67
C ARG A 128 11.45 12.27 34.31
N ILE A 129 10.61 11.33 33.88
CA ILE A 129 9.68 11.49 32.75
C ILE A 129 8.25 11.34 33.25
N THR A 130 7.34 12.17 32.74
CA THR A 130 5.89 12.08 32.98
C THR A 130 5.14 12.52 31.75
N SER A 131 3.88 12.10 31.65
CA SER A 131 2.99 12.48 30.56
C SER A 131 1.62 12.86 31.09
N ASP A 132 0.91 13.69 30.33
CA ASP A 132 -0.49 14.03 30.54
C ASP A 132 -1.21 13.98 29.18
N PRO A 133 -2.06 12.98 28.92
CA PRO A 133 -2.42 11.88 29.82
C PRO A 133 -1.28 10.89 30.08
N ALA A 134 -1.24 10.26 31.26
CA ALA A 134 -0.11 9.43 31.69
C ALA A 134 0.14 8.22 30.77
N ASP A 135 -0.83 7.33 30.67
CA ASP A 135 -0.81 6.19 29.76
C ASP A 135 -2.23 5.61 29.68
N ILE A 136 -2.40 4.51 28.96
CA ILE A 136 -3.69 3.88 28.77
C ILE A 136 -4.36 3.41 30.08
N ASN A 137 -3.60 3.19 31.16
CA ASN A 137 -4.14 2.72 32.44
C ASN A 137 -4.93 3.78 33.21
N ILE A 138 -5.03 5.01 32.70
CA ILE A 138 -5.96 6.00 33.26
C ILE A 138 -7.42 5.65 32.98
N LEU A 139 -7.67 4.84 31.94
CA LEU A 139 -9.00 4.41 31.56
C LEU A 139 -9.47 3.27 32.49
N PRO A 140 -10.72 3.28 33.00
CA PRO A 140 -11.20 2.30 33.98
C PRO A 140 -11.11 0.84 33.53
N GLU A 141 -11.09 0.60 32.23
CA GLU A 141 -11.02 -0.72 31.60
C GLU A 141 -9.62 -1.34 31.67
N TYR A 142 -8.59 -0.53 31.94
CA TYR A 142 -7.18 -0.95 31.99
C TYR A 142 -6.57 -0.55 33.33
N SER A 143 -5.71 -1.40 33.88
CA SER A 143 -5.06 -1.09 35.17
C SER A 143 -3.62 -1.56 35.29
N LYS A 144 -3.15 -2.42 34.38
CA LYS A 144 -1.80 -3.00 34.35
C LYS A 144 -1.33 -3.27 32.91
N ASP A 145 -1.78 -2.46 31.97
CA ASP A 145 -1.27 -2.47 30.61
C ASP A 145 0.22 -2.08 30.61
N PRO A 146 1.10 -2.82 29.91
CA PRO A 146 2.53 -2.57 29.94
C PRO A 146 2.96 -1.32 29.16
N ARG A 147 2.07 -0.67 28.40
CA ARG A 147 2.41 0.50 27.58
C ARG A 147 2.48 1.80 28.39
N VAL A 148 3.52 1.92 29.21
CA VAL A 148 3.69 3.01 30.18
C VAL A 148 4.76 4.01 29.75
N ILE A 149 4.71 5.22 30.32
CA ILE A 149 5.60 6.33 29.94
C ILE A 149 7.10 6.03 30.11
N GLY A 150 7.45 5.12 31.03
CA GLY A 150 8.83 4.72 31.28
C GLY A 150 9.50 4.04 30.09
N ASN A 151 8.72 3.46 29.17
CA ASN A 151 9.24 2.74 28.02
C ASN A 151 9.90 3.68 27.01
N LEU A 152 9.55 4.98 27.01
CA LEU A 152 10.17 5.95 26.09
C LEU A 152 11.68 6.15 26.31
N LEU A 153 12.24 5.67 27.43
CA LEU A 153 13.64 5.81 27.79
C LEU A 153 14.34 4.47 28.01
N ASP A 154 13.74 3.34 27.60
CA ASP A 154 14.30 2.02 27.85
C ASP A 154 15.36 1.58 26.81
N GLY A 155 15.48 2.33 25.72
CA GLY A 155 16.46 2.12 24.64
C GLY A 155 16.06 1.04 23.64
N VAL A 156 14.84 0.49 23.71
CA VAL A 156 14.35 -0.55 22.79
C VAL A 156 13.44 0.09 21.73
N ASN A 157 14.01 0.94 20.89
CA ASN A 157 13.23 1.83 20.02
C ASN A 157 12.73 1.14 18.73
N ARG A 158 13.54 0.26 18.12
CA ARG A 158 13.21 -0.50 16.90
C ARG A 158 12.35 -1.74 17.18
N THR A 159 11.20 -1.53 17.82
CA THR A 159 10.35 -2.63 18.32
C THR A 159 8.92 -2.58 17.78
N ARG A 160 8.31 -3.76 17.73
CA ARG A 160 6.86 -3.98 17.53
C ARG A 160 6.18 -4.51 18.80
N ASP A 161 6.93 -4.71 19.88
CA ASP A 161 6.45 -5.25 21.14
C ASP A 161 5.78 -4.17 21.99
N ASP A 162 4.50 -4.37 22.34
CA ASP A 162 3.75 -3.45 23.19
C ASP A 162 4.40 -3.20 24.55
N THR A 163 5.22 -4.13 25.05
CA THR A 163 5.87 -3.98 26.36
C THR A 163 6.97 -2.92 26.39
N HIS A 164 7.41 -2.46 25.22
CA HIS A 164 8.45 -1.46 25.02
C HIS A 164 7.90 -0.16 24.39
N MET A 165 6.57 0.03 24.38
CA MET A 165 5.93 1.20 23.78
C MET A 165 5.21 2.03 24.82
N TRP A 166 4.97 3.31 24.53
CA TRP A 166 4.03 4.13 25.28
C TRP A 166 2.74 4.33 24.48
N LEU A 167 1.60 4.30 25.17
CA LEU A 167 0.30 4.57 24.59
C LEU A 167 -0.57 5.32 25.60
N ALA A 168 -1.17 6.42 25.18
CA ALA A 168 -2.09 7.23 25.97
C ALA A 168 -3.38 7.51 25.18
N PRO A 169 -4.51 7.74 25.85
CA PRO A 169 -5.71 8.20 25.17
C PRO A 169 -5.48 9.59 24.57
N PHE A 170 -6.07 9.81 23.40
CA PHE A 170 -5.98 11.04 22.62
C PHE A 170 -7.37 11.65 22.44
N SER A 171 -7.43 12.98 22.41
CA SER A 171 -8.65 13.73 22.13
C SER A 171 -8.30 15.04 21.46
N LYS A 172 -8.64 15.20 20.18
CA LYS A 172 -8.30 16.40 19.39
C LYS A 172 -8.68 17.70 20.12
N GLY A 173 -7.72 18.62 20.23
CA GLY A 173 -7.87 19.90 20.95
C GLY A 173 -7.57 19.85 22.46
N SER A 174 -7.36 18.66 23.04
CA SER A 174 -6.84 18.51 24.40
C SER A 174 -5.31 18.61 24.44
N ARG A 175 -4.75 18.89 25.62
CA ARG A 175 -3.30 18.88 25.83
C ARG A 175 -2.81 17.44 25.97
N HIS A 176 -1.84 17.05 25.13
CA HIS A 176 -1.12 15.78 25.23
C HIS A 176 0.36 16.11 25.35
N LEU A 177 0.93 15.89 26.53
CA LEU A 177 2.27 16.35 26.89
C LEU A 177 3.13 15.18 27.33
N VAL A 178 4.38 15.18 26.89
CA VAL A 178 5.47 14.38 27.47
C VAL A 178 6.48 15.36 28.07
N MET A 179 6.70 15.27 29.38
CA MET A 179 7.56 16.15 30.17
C MET A 179 8.76 15.38 30.68
N ILE A 180 9.96 15.84 30.32
CA ILE A 180 11.25 15.27 30.74
C ILE A 180 11.97 16.30 31.60
N HIS A 181 12.32 15.93 32.83
CA HIS A 181 13.14 16.72 33.73
C HIS A 181 14.56 16.13 33.79
N PHE A 182 15.57 16.89 33.39
CA PHE A 182 16.96 16.47 33.44
C PHE A 182 17.56 16.63 34.85
N GLU A 183 18.56 15.82 35.19
CA GLU A 183 19.25 15.92 36.50
C GLU A 183 19.91 17.28 36.72
N LYS A 184 20.36 17.92 35.64
CA LYS A 184 20.98 19.24 35.60
C LYS A 184 20.58 19.92 34.28
N PRO A 185 20.70 21.25 34.17
CA PRO A 185 20.58 21.92 32.89
C PRO A 185 21.55 21.30 31.87
N VAL A 186 21.01 20.89 30.71
CA VAL A 186 21.74 20.27 29.60
C VAL A 186 21.65 21.16 28.37
N THR A 187 22.66 21.08 27.51
CA THR A 187 22.66 21.70 26.19
C THR A 187 22.37 20.61 25.17
N LEU A 188 21.27 20.73 24.43
CA LEU A 188 20.81 19.70 23.48
C LEU A 188 21.56 19.84 22.15
N ALA A 189 22.07 18.72 21.63
CA ALA A 189 22.68 18.67 20.30
C ALA A 189 21.79 17.91 19.30
N VAL A 190 21.25 16.77 19.72
CA VAL A 190 20.39 15.91 18.89
C VAL A 190 19.23 15.42 19.73
N MET A 191 18.03 15.39 19.16
CA MET A 191 16.85 14.76 19.76
C MET A 191 16.19 13.87 18.72
N ARG A 192 15.97 12.60 19.05
CA ARG A 192 15.32 11.62 18.18
C ARG A 192 13.97 11.23 18.76
N LEU A 193 12.92 11.31 17.95
CA LEU A 193 11.58 10.89 18.32
C LEU A 193 11.23 9.63 17.54
N TRP A 194 11.15 8.50 18.24
CA TRP A 194 10.76 7.23 17.67
C TRP A 194 9.25 7.08 17.74
N ASN A 195 8.61 7.08 16.59
CA ASN A 195 7.17 7.09 16.45
C ASN A 195 6.56 5.69 16.68
N TYR A 196 5.26 5.62 16.93
CA TYR A 196 4.59 4.38 17.34
C TYR A 196 4.64 3.29 16.25
N ASN A 197 5.27 2.15 16.54
CA ASN A 197 5.61 1.15 15.52
C ASN A 197 5.09 -0.26 15.81
N LYS A 198 3.93 -0.41 16.48
CA LYS A 198 3.31 -1.73 16.73
C LYS A 198 3.08 -2.55 15.47
N SER A 199 2.58 -1.91 14.40
CA SER A 199 2.40 -2.51 13.09
C SER A 199 2.07 -1.43 12.07
N ARG A 200 2.08 -1.76 10.78
CA ARG A 200 1.73 -0.82 9.69
C ARG A 200 0.39 -0.12 9.93
N ILE A 201 -0.62 -0.82 10.42
CA ILE A 201 -1.95 -0.26 10.67
C ILE A 201 -2.07 0.50 11.99
N HIS A 202 -1.23 0.18 12.97
CA HIS A 202 -1.26 0.88 14.26
C HIS A 202 -0.33 2.09 14.28
N SER A 203 0.56 2.23 13.29
CA SER A 203 1.42 3.41 13.13
C SER A 203 0.65 4.73 13.01
N TYR A 204 -0.63 4.68 12.65
CA TYR A 204 -1.55 5.82 12.65
C TYR A 204 -1.84 6.40 14.06
N ARG A 205 -1.50 5.67 15.13
CA ARG A 205 -1.46 6.18 16.51
C ARG A 205 -0.23 7.02 16.80
N GLY A 206 0.71 7.08 15.86
CA GLY A 206 1.91 7.88 16.00
C GLY A 206 1.59 9.37 16.08
N ALA A 207 2.43 10.12 16.79
CA ALA A 207 2.39 11.57 16.80
C ALA A 207 2.70 12.13 15.41
N LYS A 208 1.93 13.13 14.96
CA LYS A 208 2.12 13.83 13.68
C LYS A 208 2.65 15.23 13.94
N ASP A 209 1.79 16.17 14.35
CA ASP A 209 2.23 17.55 14.63
C ASP A 209 2.74 17.66 16.08
N VAL A 210 3.99 18.07 16.26
CA VAL A 210 4.66 18.15 17.56
C VAL A 210 5.32 19.52 17.77
N GLU A 211 5.11 20.08 18.96
CA GLU A 211 5.81 21.27 19.47
C GLU A 211 6.69 20.87 20.66
N VAL A 212 7.93 21.36 20.71
CA VAL A 212 8.85 21.07 21.81
C VAL A 212 9.36 22.37 22.39
N THR A 213 9.26 22.48 23.71
CA THR A 213 9.77 23.62 24.48
C THR A 213 10.80 23.15 25.51
N LEU A 214 11.80 23.98 25.76
CA LEU A 214 12.82 23.79 26.78
C LEU A 214 12.82 25.00 27.72
N ASP A 215 12.56 24.79 29.01
CA ASP A 215 12.31 25.83 30.02
C ASP A 215 11.25 26.86 29.58
N GLY A 216 10.26 26.42 28.81
CA GLY A 216 9.19 27.25 28.25
C GLY A 216 9.56 28.01 26.96
N GLN A 217 10.77 27.86 26.44
CA GLN A 217 11.17 28.39 25.13
C GLN A 217 10.95 27.35 24.03
N MET A 218 10.25 27.71 22.96
CA MET A 218 10.05 26.83 21.79
C MET A 218 11.40 26.53 21.12
N ILE A 219 11.72 25.23 20.98
CA ILE A 219 12.95 24.73 20.34
C ILE A 219 12.66 23.88 19.09
N PHE A 220 11.47 23.32 18.95
CA PHE A 220 11.06 22.63 17.73
C PHE A 220 9.56 22.77 17.51
N LYS A 221 9.15 22.90 16.25
CA LYS A 221 7.76 22.85 15.82
C LYS A 221 7.73 22.27 14.41
N GLY A 222 7.05 21.14 14.23
CA GLY A 222 7.01 20.48 12.93
C GLY A 222 6.20 19.19 12.95
N GLU A 223 6.09 18.60 11.76
CA GLU A 223 5.51 17.28 11.55
C GLU A 223 6.58 16.21 11.79
N ILE A 224 6.21 15.11 12.47
CA ILE A 224 7.06 13.95 12.73
C ILE A 224 6.65 12.79 11.82
N THR A 225 7.62 12.22 11.08
CA THR A 225 7.40 11.11 10.15
C THR A 225 6.72 9.91 10.83
N ARG A 226 5.74 9.32 10.14
CA ARG A 226 5.07 8.11 10.61
C ARG A 226 6.01 6.90 10.55
N ALA A 227 5.99 6.06 11.58
CA ALA A 227 6.70 4.78 11.52
C ALA A 227 6.14 3.87 10.41
N SER A 228 7.01 3.15 9.73
CA SER A 228 6.68 2.23 8.62
C SER A 228 5.82 1.03 9.04
N GLY A 229 5.81 0.71 10.33
CA GLY A 229 5.30 -0.56 10.84
C GLY A 229 6.29 -1.70 10.66
N GLY A 230 7.50 -1.45 10.14
CA GLY A 230 8.63 -2.36 9.88
C GLY A 230 9.47 -2.70 11.13
N ILE A 231 10.51 -3.52 10.99
CA ILE A 231 11.66 -3.57 11.94
C ILE A 231 13.00 -3.49 11.20
N ILE A 232 12.96 -3.27 9.88
CA ILE A 232 14.12 -3.20 8.98
C ILE A 232 14.06 -1.83 8.31
N GLY A 233 15.21 -1.14 8.18
CA GLY A 233 15.34 0.17 7.56
C GLY A 233 16.17 1.12 8.42
N GLY A 234 16.61 2.25 7.85
CA GLY A 234 17.28 3.33 8.57
C GLY A 234 16.34 4.05 9.53
N CYS A 235 16.87 4.96 10.34
CA CYS A 235 16.14 5.67 11.39
C CYS A 235 14.92 6.46 10.85
N GLU A 236 14.97 6.91 9.60
CA GLU A 236 13.89 7.61 8.88
C GLU A 236 12.60 6.78 8.73
N ASN A 237 12.69 5.46 8.85
CA ASN A 237 11.53 4.56 8.76
C ASN A 237 10.75 4.43 10.08
N PHE A 238 11.23 5.07 11.16
CA PHE A 238 10.68 4.92 12.51
C PHE A 238 10.35 6.24 13.19
N GLY A 239 10.70 7.38 12.61
CA GLY A 239 10.49 8.71 13.16
C GLY A 239 11.55 9.69 12.67
N ASP A 240 11.77 10.78 13.41
CA ASP A 240 12.66 11.86 12.98
C ASP A 240 13.79 12.15 13.98
N THR A 241 14.92 12.58 13.44
CA THR A 241 16.07 13.10 14.19
C THR A 241 16.16 14.61 14.01
N ILE A 242 16.02 15.35 15.10
CA ILE A 242 16.08 16.81 15.16
C ILE A 242 17.49 17.22 15.58
N LEU A 243 18.18 17.95 14.69
CA LEU A 243 19.53 18.45 14.92
C LEU A 243 19.49 19.91 15.40
N PHE A 244 20.11 20.17 16.55
CA PHE A 244 20.31 21.52 17.09
C PHE A 244 21.72 22.05 16.83
N THR A 245 22.55 21.31 16.11
CA THR A 245 23.92 21.69 15.77
C THR A 245 24.29 21.16 14.39
N MET A 246 25.15 21.89 13.68
CA MET A 246 25.81 21.47 12.45
C MET A 246 27.33 21.29 12.67
N ASP A 247 27.78 21.33 13.93
CA ASP A 247 29.18 21.12 14.30
C ASP A 247 29.56 19.64 14.15
N GLU A 248 30.43 19.36 13.18
CA GLU A 248 30.91 18.01 12.86
C GLU A 248 31.57 17.33 14.07
N ASP A 249 32.29 18.08 14.91
CA ASP A 249 32.94 17.50 16.10
C ASP A 249 31.87 16.99 17.07
N ILE A 250 30.79 17.75 17.30
CA ILE A 250 29.71 17.33 18.20
C ILE A 250 28.98 16.11 17.63
N LEU A 251 28.70 16.10 16.32
CA LEU A 251 28.01 14.99 15.66
C LEU A 251 28.84 13.70 15.64
N GLU A 252 30.17 13.79 15.47
CA GLU A 252 31.09 12.66 15.62
C GLU A 252 31.10 12.14 17.06
N HIS A 253 31.07 13.02 18.06
CA HIS A 253 30.94 12.59 19.44
C HIS A 253 29.59 11.91 19.71
N VAL A 254 28.49 12.38 19.12
CA VAL A 254 27.18 11.72 19.20
C VAL A 254 27.24 10.33 18.58
N SER A 255 27.83 10.18 17.39
CA SER A 255 27.88 8.90 16.67
C SER A 255 28.62 7.80 17.45
N HIS A 256 29.62 8.16 18.26
CA HIS A 256 30.31 7.23 19.17
C HIS A 256 29.45 6.71 20.33
N PHE A 257 28.39 7.42 20.72
CA PHE A 257 27.47 7.02 21.79
C PHE A 257 26.08 6.62 21.29
N ASP A 258 25.85 6.70 19.98
CA ASP A 258 24.63 6.31 19.30
C ASP A 258 24.74 4.82 18.91
N LEU A 259 24.07 3.94 19.65
CA LEU A 259 24.11 2.50 19.41
C LEU A 259 23.54 2.15 18.01
N GLU A 260 22.64 3.00 17.52
CA GLU A 260 21.93 2.84 16.26
C GLU A 260 22.81 3.18 15.06
N TYR A 261 23.86 4.00 15.25
CA TYR A 261 24.84 4.36 14.22
C TYR A 261 25.74 3.18 13.84
N GLU A 262 26.14 2.33 14.81
CA GLU A 262 26.91 1.11 14.51
C GLU A 262 26.09 0.07 13.74
N GLU A 263 24.77 -0.01 13.98
CA GLU A 263 23.89 -0.90 13.21
C GLU A 263 23.66 -0.38 11.78
N GLU A 264 23.50 0.93 11.60
CA GLU A 264 23.29 1.56 10.28
C GLU A 264 24.49 1.35 9.34
N LEU A 265 25.73 1.47 9.86
CA LEU A 265 26.96 1.17 9.12
C LEU A 265 27.11 -0.32 8.77
N ALA A 266 26.59 -1.23 9.59
CA ALA A 266 26.63 -2.67 9.31
C ALA A 266 25.71 -3.06 8.14
N PHE A 267 24.66 -2.29 7.86
CA PHE A 267 23.80 -2.48 6.68
C PHE A 267 24.39 -1.89 5.41
N GLU A 268 25.28 -0.88 5.51
CA GLU A 268 26.00 -0.33 4.36
C GLU A 268 27.16 -1.23 3.91
N ASP A 269 27.85 -1.93 4.83
CA ASP A 269 29.03 -2.75 4.49
C ASP A 269 28.67 -4.06 3.73
N ASP A 270 27.45 -4.60 3.90
CA ASP A 270 26.97 -5.78 3.17
C ASP A 270 26.52 -5.44 1.72
N SER A 271 26.50 -4.16 1.36
CA SER A 271 26.17 -3.68 0.01
C SER A 271 27.38 -3.47 -0.90
N ASN A 272 28.61 -3.58 -0.35
CA ASN A 272 29.86 -3.27 -1.05
C ASN A 272 30.80 -4.48 -1.28
N GLU A 273 30.35 -5.73 -1.11
CA GLU A 273 31.08 -6.87 -1.68
C GLU A 273 30.79 -7.02 -3.18
N ASP A 274 31.58 -6.29 -3.98
CA ASP A 274 31.78 -6.49 -5.41
C ASP A 274 32.04 -7.98 -5.72
N SER A 275 30.98 -8.71 -6.07
CA SER A 275 31.09 -10.03 -6.67
C SER A 275 31.53 -9.87 -8.12
N GLU A 276 32.85 -9.70 -8.31
CA GLU A 276 33.53 -9.83 -9.61
C GLU A 276 33.10 -11.14 -10.28
N ARG A 277 32.35 -10.99 -11.37
CA ARG A 277 31.94 -12.07 -12.26
C ARG A 277 33.19 -12.79 -12.80
N PRO A 278 33.37 -14.10 -12.58
CA PRO A 278 34.52 -14.79 -13.15
C PRO A 278 34.37 -14.91 -14.67
N SER A 279 35.39 -14.41 -15.36
CA SER A 279 35.63 -14.62 -16.79
C SER A 279 36.05 -16.06 -17.05
N THR A 280 35.31 -16.78 -17.88
CA THR A 280 35.79 -18.00 -18.56
C THR A 280 35.33 -18.02 -20.02
N ALA A 281 36.19 -17.44 -20.87
CA ALA A 281 36.30 -17.83 -22.28
C ALA A 281 37.33 -18.98 -22.43
N ASP A 282 37.28 -19.59 -23.61
CA ASP A 282 38.12 -20.65 -24.22
C ASP A 282 37.68 -22.10 -23.97
N GLN A 283 37.53 -22.98 -24.99
CA GLN A 283 37.79 -22.91 -26.43
C GLN A 283 37.20 -24.17 -27.12
N GLY A 284 36.83 -24.08 -28.41
CA GLY A 284 36.60 -25.27 -29.25
C GLY A 284 35.82 -25.03 -30.55
N ASP A 285 36.49 -24.44 -31.56
CA ASP A 285 36.48 -24.66 -33.03
C ASP A 285 35.35 -25.51 -33.69
N GLU A 286 34.89 -25.29 -34.93
CA GLU A 286 35.16 -24.39 -36.06
C GLU A 286 34.03 -24.65 -37.11
N THR A 287 33.95 -23.82 -38.16
CA THR A 287 33.29 -23.99 -39.48
C THR A 287 31.77 -23.70 -39.68
N GLU A 288 31.51 -22.48 -40.18
CA GLU A 288 30.86 -22.09 -41.48
C GLU A 288 29.53 -22.73 -41.99
N PRO A 289 28.75 -22.03 -42.86
CA PRO A 289 27.29 -21.88 -42.72
C PRO A 289 26.38 -22.41 -43.86
N ARG A 290 25.05 -22.41 -43.58
CA ARG A 290 23.86 -22.58 -44.47
C ARG A 290 23.58 -24.02 -44.96
N PRO A 291 22.39 -24.40 -45.49
CA PRO A 291 21.11 -23.66 -45.73
C PRO A 291 19.82 -24.42 -45.33
N PHE A 292 18.63 -23.80 -45.46
CA PHE A 292 17.42 -24.52 -45.88
C PHE A 292 16.55 -23.69 -46.86
N THR A 293 16.46 -24.25 -48.07
CA THR A 293 15.45 -24.19 -49.14
C THR A 293 14.01 -23.95 -48.68
N SER A 294 13.30 -22.92 -49.13
CA SER A 294 12.59 -22.72 -50.42
C SER A 294 11.22 -23.42 -50.55
N ALA A 295 10.17 -22.64 -50.80
CA ALA A 295 9.07 -23.00 -51.70
C ALA A 295 8.40 -21.73 -52.28
N SER A 296 8.63 -21.48 -53.57
CA SER A 296 7.76 -20.66 -54.43
C SER A 296 6.80 -21.58 -55.21
N PRO A 297 5.72 -21.04 -55.78
CA PRO A 297 5.70 -20.76 -57.22
C PRO A 297 5.13 -19.36 -57.53
N ALA A 298 5.84 -18.50 -58.25
CA ALA A 298 5.88 -18.37 -59.72
C ALA A 298 4.68 -17.60 -60.34
N THR A 299 4.87 -16.28 -60.44
CA THR A 299 4.78 -15.40 -61.64
C THR A 299 3.66 -15.60 -62.67
N GLN A 300 2.89 -14.52 -62.93
CA GLN A 300 2.58 -14.06 -64.30
C GLN A 300 2.55 -12.52 -64.37
N ILE A 301 3.17 -12.01 -65.44
CA ILE A 301 3.36 -10.60 -65.84
C ILE A 301 2.29 -10.23 -66.88
N SER A 302 1.78 -9.00 -66.84
CA SER A 302 1.28 -8.32 -68.05
C SER A 302 1.33 -6.79 -67.90
N ASP A 303 1.96 -6.15 -68.89
CA ASP A 303 2.23 -4.72 -69.07
C ASP A 303 1.04 -3.87 -69.55
N SER A 304 1.23 -2.54 -69.47
CA SER A 304 0.82 -1.43 -70.39
C SER A 304 -0.12 -0.33 -69.78
N PRO A 305 -0.15 0.94 -70.27
CA PRO A 305 0.51 2.10 -69.65
C PRO A 305 -0.37 3.38 -69.48
N GLU A 306 0.18 4.41 -68.80
CA GLU A 306 -0.03 5.90 -68.80
C GLU A 306 -1.39 6.52 -69.25
N VAL A 307 -1.94 7.62 -68.67
CA VAL A 307 -1.45 9.03 -68.60
C VAL A 307 -2.35 9.88 -67.62
N PRO A 308 -2.03 11.17 -67.31
CA PRO A 308 -2.36 11.87 -66.05
C PRO A 308 -3.47 12.93 -66.15
N ALA A 309 -3.95 13.45 -65.01
CA ALA A 309 -4.53 14.80 -64.90
C ALA A 309 -4.56 15.35 -63.47
N LEU A 310 -4.14 16.61 -63.32
CA LEU A 310 -4.25 17.44 -62.12
C LEU A 310 -5.70 17.85 -61.82
N ALA A 311 -6.02 18.03 -60.53
CA ALA A 311 -6.44 19.30 -59.91
C ALA A 311 -7.50 19.14 -58.79
N THR A 312 -7.12 19.62 -57.60
CA THR A 312 -7.91 20.41 -56.63
C THR A 312 -9.32 19.92 -56.23
N ASN A 313 -9.51 19.56 -54.96
CA ASN A 313 -10.07 20.43 -53.91
C ASN A 313 -10.36 19.61 -52.63
N GLU A 314 -10.34 20.31 -51.51
CA GLU A 314 -10.84 19.92 -50.20
C GLU A 314 -12.16 19.17 -50.29
N ASP A 315 -12.26 18.01 -49.63
CA ASP A 315 -13.53 17.43 -49.22
C ASP A 315 -13.28 16.52 -48.00
N ASP A 316 -13.96 16.85 -46.91
CA ASP A 316 -14.16 16.03 -45.72
C ASP A 316 -14.45 14.58 -46.13
N HIS A 317 -13.47 13.68 -45.96
CA HIS A 317 -13.76 12.25 -46.03
C HIS A 317 -14.51 11.85 -44.77
N PRO A 318 -15.78 11.41 -44.86
CA PRO A 318 -16.49 10.92 -43.70
C PRO A 318 -15.75 9.67 -43.21
N ILE A 319 -15.24 9.71 -41.97
CA ILE A 319 -14.77 8.51 -41.28
C ILE A 319 -15.87 7.46 -41.41
N MET A 320 -15.58 6.37 -42.12
CA MET A 320 -16.50 5.25 -42.21
C MET A 320 -16.48 4.53 -40.86
N ALA A 321 -17.33 4.99 -39.94
CA ALA A 321 -17.58 4.28 -38.70
C ALA A 321 -18.41 3.03 -39.02
N LYS A 322 -17.86 1.86 -38.72
CA LYS A 322 -18.55 0.58 -38.86
C LYS A 322 -18.59 -0.11 -37.51
N MET A 323 -19.78 -0.55 -37.10
CA MET A 323 -19.91 -1.44 -35.95
C MET A 323 -19.68 -2.88 -36.39
N LEU A 324 -18.73 -3.56 -35.74
CA LEU A 324 -18.51 -4.99 -35.85
C LEU A 324 -18.81 -5.64 -34.50
N GLY A 325 -20.06 -6.03 -34.28
CA GLY A 325 -20.53 -6.41 -32.95
C GLY A 325 -20.63 -5.20 -32.04
N ASP A 326 -19.99 -5.27 -30.86
CA ASP A 326 -19.92 -4.18 -29.88
C ASP A 326 -18.68 -3.27 -30.07
N THR A 327 -17.82 -3.58 -31.05
CA THR A 327 -16.58 -2.84 -31.31
C THR A 327 -16.78 -1.80 -32.42
N LEU A 328 -16.43 -0.55 -32.11
CA LEU A 328 -16.40 0.54 -33.07
C LEU A 328 -15.12 0.47 -33.90
N VAL A 329 -15.27 0.30 -35.21
CA VAL A 329 -14.16 0.36 -36.17
C VAL A 329 -14.19 1.72 -36.85
N LEU A 330 -13.09 2.46 -36.78
CA LEU A 330 -12.92 3.74 -37.43
C LEU A 330 -11.83 3.64 -38.50
N THR A 331 -12.17 3.99 -39.74
CA THR A 331 -11.17 4.11 -40.81
C THR A 331 -10.60 5.52 -40.83
N GLY A 332 -9.27 5.66 -40.75
CA GLY A 332 -8.62 6.96 -40.90
C GLY A 332 -7.14 6.85 -41.26
N GLN A 333 -6.52 8.00 -41.57
CA GLN A 333 -5.12 8.04 -42.04
C GLN A 333 -4.18 8.78 -41.08
N HIS A 334 -4.66 9.78 -40.35
CA HIS A 334 -3.87 10.60 -39.44
C HIS A 334 -4.40 10.46 -38.02
N LEU A 335 -3.69 9.69 -37.20
CA LEU A 335 -3.95 9.57 -35.77
C LEU A 335 -3.09 10.58 -35.02
N LYS A 336 -3.70 11.38 -34.13
CA LYS A 336 -3.01 12.32 -33.24
C LYS A 336 -3.40 12.06 -31.79
N LEU A 337 -2.42 12.05 -30.93
CA LEU A 337 -2.52 11.87 -29.49
C LEU A 337 -1.99 13.14 -28.83
N ASN A 338 -2.82 13.81 -28.04
CA ASN A 338 -2.41 14.95 -27.23
C ASN A 338 -2.34 14.53 -25.77
N PHE A 339 -1.17 14.59 -25.17
CA PHE A 339 -0.99 14.33 -23.76
C PHE A 339 -1.06 15.63 -22.96
N THR A 340 -2.00 15.70 -22.03
CA THR A 340 -2.35 16.95 -21.31
C THR A 340 -2.08 16.87 -19.81
N ALA A 341 -1.79 15.69 -19.27
CA ALA A 341 -1.46 15.49 -17.86
C ALA A 341 -0.54 14.29 -17.66
N THR A 342 0.34 14.38 -16.66
CA THR A 342 1.16 13.29 -16.11
C THR A 342 0.58 12.81 -14.78
N TRP A 343 1.14 11.74 -14.20
CA TRP A 343 0.75 11.25 -12.88
C TRP A 343 1.29 12.07 -11.71
N GLY A 344 2.32 12.90 -11.92
CA GLY A 344 2.83 13.79 -10.89
C GLY A 344 4.10 14.59 -11.25
N ASP A 345 4.83 14.23 -12.32
CA ASP A 345 6.01 15.00 -12.73
C ASP A 345 5.59 16.25 -13.55
N PRO A 346 5.95 17.47 -13.12
CA PRO A 346 5.56 18.70 -13.81
C PRO A 346 6.46 19.06 -14.99
N TYR A 347 7.58 18.36 -15.19
CA TYR A 347 8.63 18.72 -16.16
C TYR A 347 8.82 17.69 -17.27
N TYR A 348 8.44 16.43 -17.05
CA TYR A 348 8.68 15.36 -18.01
C TYR A 348 7.45 14.48 -18.19
N LEU A 349 7.23 14.06 -19.44
CA LEU A 349 6.23 13.06 -19.80
C LEU A 349 6.90 11.91 -20.55
N GLY A 350 6.58 10.68 -20.17
CA GLY A 350 7.14 9.49 -20.79
C GLY A 350 6.13 8.37 -21.03
N LEU A 351 6.53 7.47 -21.93
CA LEU A 351 5.86 6.22 -22.23
C LEU A 351 6.92 5.17 -22.56
N THR A 352 6.58 3.90 -22.32
CA THR A 352 7.45 2.77 -22.66
C THR A 352 7.11 2.23 -24.05
N GLY A 353 5.83 2.16 -24.42
CA GLY A 353 5.40 1.60 -25.69
C GLY A 353 4.01 2.05 -26.13
N LEU A 354 3.77 2.02 -27.43
CA LEU A 354 2.49 2.35 -28.05
C LEU A 354 2.20 1.41 -29.23
N GLU A 355 1.01 0.80 -29.22
CA GLU A 355 0.48 0.05 -30.36
C GLU A 355 -0.88 0.59 -30.78
N VAL A 356 -1.14 0.58 -32.08
CA VAL A 356 -2.46 0.89 -32.65
C VAL A 356 -3.15 -0.42 -33.01
N LEU A 357 -4.38 -0.63 -32.53
CA LEU A 357 -5.08 -1.90 -32.66
C LEU A 357 -5.98 -1.92 -33.91
N GLY A 358 -5.83 -2.96 -34.72
CA GLY A 358 -6.70 -3.25 -35.86
C GLY A 358 -8.00 -3.99 -35.48
N PRO A 359 -8.89 -4.26 -36.44
CA PRO A 359 -10.21 -4.88 -36.19
C PRO A 359 -10.19 -6.28 -35.59
N ASP A 360 -9.05 -6.98 -35.71
CA ASP A 360 -8.79 -8.30 -35.15
C ASP A 360 -8.13 -8.25 -33.76
N GLY A 361 -7.94 -7.06 -33.18
CA GLY A 361 -7.25 -6.84 -31.91
C GLY A 361 -5.73 -7.01 -31.99
N GLN A 362 -5.17 -7.18 -33.20
CA GLN A 362 -3.74 -7.24 -33.41
C GLN A 362 -3.16 -5.84 -33.59
N ALA A 363 -1.89 -5.67 -33.21
CA ALA A 363 -1.16 -4.43 -33.43
C ALA A 363 -0.92 -4.22 -34.93
N LEU A 364 -1.17 -3.01 -35.40
CA LEU A 364 -0.80 -2.57 -36.75
C LEU A 364 0.72 -2.33 -36.80
N ASP A 365 1.36 -2.76 -37.89
CA ASP A 365 2.78 -2.49 -38.12
C ASP A 365 3.02 -0.98 -38.32
N ILE A 366 3.63 -0.33 -37.32
CA ILE A 366 4.03 1.07 -37.37
C ILE A 366 5.54 1.14 -37.49
N SER A 367 6.01 1.92 -38.45
CA SER A 367 7.44 2.20 -38.63
C SER A 367 7.75 3.66 -38.28
N LEU A 368 9.01 3.94 -37.93
CA LEU A 368 9.43 5.27 -37.47
C LEU A 368 9.16 6.39 -38.48
N ASP A 369 9.10 6.10 -39.80
CA ASP A 369 8.73 7.09 -40.83
C ASP A 369 7.26 7.55 -40.73
N MET A 370 6.42 6.81 -40.01
CA MET A 370 5.02 7.16 -39.77
C MET A 370 4.83 7.97 -38.48
N LEU A 371 5.83 8.00 -37.59
CA LEU A 371 5.75 8.65 -36.29
C LEU A 371 6.35 10.06 -36.32
N ASP A 372 5.66 10.98 -35.67
CA ASP A 372 6.17 12.32 -35.39
C ASP A 372 5.69 12.79 -34.01
N ALA A 373 6.48 13.60 -33.32
CA ALA A 373 6.13 14.09 -32.00
C ALA A 373 6.61 15.52 -31.78
N ASP A 374 5.85 16.29 -30.99
CA ASP A 374 6.13 17.66 -30.61
C ASP A 374 5.79 17.88 -29.13
N PRO A 375 6.80 18.03 -28.24
CA PRO A 375 8.23 17.87 -28.49
C PRO A 375 8.61 16.47 -28.96
N ARG A 376 9.69 16.34 -29.76
CA ARG A 376 10.09 15.04 -30.32
C ARG A 376 10.61 14.06 -29.26
N ASP A 377 11.49 14.56 -28.40
CA ASP A 377 12.18 13.89 -27.29
C ASP A 377 13.01 14.95 -26.55
N LEU A 378 13.86 14.54 -25.61
CA LEU A 378 14.70 15.46 -24.83
C LEU A 378 15.76 16.22 -25.64
N HIS A 379 16.08 15.83 -26.87
CA HIS A 379 17.10 16.52 -27.69
C HIS A 379 16.72 17.97 -28.03
N VAL A 380 15.46 18.35 -27.83
CA VAL A 380 15.02 19.76 -27.96
C VAL A 380 15.64 20.66 -26.88
N LEU A 381 16.10 20.09 -25.77
CA LEU A 381 16.71 20.82 -24.67
C LEU A 381 18.24 20.91 -24.83
N PRO A 382 18.84 22.06 -24.50
CA PRO A 382 20.29 22.21 -24.54
C PRO A 382 20.96 21.28 -23.52
N GLY A 383 21.93 20.48 -23.96
CA GLY A 383 22.69 19.55 -23.11
C GLY A 383 22.16 18.11 -23.07
N TYR A 384 21.05 17.81 -23.74
CA TYR A 384 20.44 16.48 -23.82
C TYR A 384 20.59 15.84 -25.21
N GLU A 385 21.65 16.21 -25.94
CA GLU A 385 21.85 15.81 -27.34
C GLU A 385 22.27 14.35 -27.53
N GLN A 386 22.50 13.62 -26.44
CA GLN A 386 22.96 12.23 -26.41
C GLN A 386 22.01 11.36 -25.58
N ASP A 387 20.80 11.82 -25.31
CA ASP A 387 19.84 11.07 -24.50
C ASP A 387 19.22 9.94 -25.31
N ASP A 388 19.25 8.71 -24.80
CA ASP A 388 18.78 7.54 -25.53
C ASP A 388 17.24 7.39 -25.55
N ARG A 389 16.50 8.26 -24.83
CA ARG A 389 15.03 8.19 -24.68
C ARG A 389 14.26 8.82 -25.84
N THR A 390 14.51 8.31 -27.04
CA THR A 390 14.03 8.84 -28.31
C THR A 390 12.71 8.25 -28.77
N LEU A 391 12.08 8.89 -29.77
CA LEU A 391 10.76 8.50 -30.29
C LEU A 391 10.68 7.04 -30.81
N ASP A 392 11.78 6.46 -31.29
CA ASP A 392 11.82 5.06 -31.75
C ASP A 392 11.55 4.05 -30.64
N LYS A 393 11.75 4.42 -29.36
CA LYS A 393 11.54 3.50 -28.23
C LYS A 393 10.09 3.06 -28.09
N LEU A 394 9.13 3.90 -28.53
CA LEU A 394 7.70 3.56 -28.49
C LEU A 394 7.33 2.31 -29.29
N ILE A 395 8.16 1.92 -30.27
CA ILE A 395 7.88 0.83 -31.22
C ILE A 395 9.06 -0.16 -31.34
N ASP A 396 9.98 -0.18 -30.39
CA ASP A 396 11.16 -1.05 -30.44
C ASP A 396 10.86 -2.52 -30.00
N GLY A 397 9.67 -2.74 -29.46
CA GLY A 397 9.16 -4.05 -29.01
C GLY A 397 9.55 -4.44 -27.58
N SER A 398 10.33 -3.63 -26.88
CA SER A 398 10.80 -3.87 -25.51
C SER A 398 9.85 -3.26 -24.47
N ASN A 399 8.57 -3.60 -24.55
CA ASN A 399 7.50 -2.91 -23.82
C ASN A 399 7.43 -3.24 -22.31
N ILE A 400 7.89 -4.43 -21.89
CA ILE A 400 7.88 -4.87 -20.49
C ILE A 400 9.30 -4.70 -19.94
N THR A 401 9.63 -3.49 -19.48
CA THR A 401 10.99 -3.14 -19.06
C THR A 401 11.00 -2.09 -17.94
N LEU A 402 12.12 -2.04 -17.22
CA LEU A 402 12.52 -0.97 -16.29
C LEU A 402 13.69 -0.13 -16.85
N CYS A 403 14.32 -0.60 -17.92
CA CYS A 403 15.46 0.06 -18.56
C CYS A 403 14.96 1.27 -19.35
N ASP A 404 15.44 2.46 -19.02
CA ASP A 404 14.98 3.69 -19.66
C ASP A 404 15.54 3.89 -21.07
N GLU A 405 16.57 3.15 -21.47
CA GLU A 405 17.05 3.07 -22.86
C GLU A 405 16.00 2.52 -23.83
N HIS A 406 14.92 1.93 -23.29
CA HIS A 406 13.75 1.42 -24.01
C HIS A 406 12.49 2.25 -23.72
N MET A 407 12.62 3.49 -23.24
CA MET A 407 11.48 4.36 -22.94
C MET A 407 11.61 5.70 -23.67
N TRP A 408 10.48 6.25 -24.12
CA TRP A 408 10.42 7.59 -24.71
C TRP A 408 10.16 8.64 -23.62
N LEU A 409 10.88 9.76 -23.67
CA LEU A 409 10.69 10.88 -22.75
C LEU A 409 10.75 12.23 -23.47
N ILE A 410 9.85 13.14 -23.11
CA ILE A 410 9.78 14.51 -23.62
C ILE A 410 9.74 15.51 -22.46
N PRO A 411 10.16 16.77 -22.67
CA PRO A 411 9.80 17.84 -21.75
C PRO A 411 8.28 18.03 -21.75
N PHE A 412 7.75 18.33 -20.57
CA PHE A 412 6.34 18.54 -20.33
C PHE A 412 6.11 19.88 -19.65
N THR A 413 5.06 20.59 -20.07
CA THR A 413 4.60 21.82 -19.45
C THR A 413 3.09 21.75 -19.23
N ALA A 414 2.64 21.79 -17.98
CA ALA A 414 1.21 21.73 -17.68
C ALA A 414 0.43 22.88 -18.37
N GLY A 415 -0.65 22.52 -19.06
CA GLY A 415 -1.49 23.46 -19.80
C GLY A 415 -1.10 23.69 -21.27
N GLU A 416 0.04 23.14 -21.72
CA GLU A 416 0.42 23.09 -23.13
C GLU A 416 0.05 21.75 -23.78
N ASP A 417 -0.03 21.73 -25.11
CA ASP A 417 -0.29 20.51 -25.88
C ASP A 417 1.01 19.76 -26.18
N HIS A 418 1.00 18.43 -26.01
CA HIS A 418 2.13 17.55 -26.30
C HIS A 418 1.67 16.48 -27.27
N TRP A 419 2.08 16.60 -28.53
CA TRP A 419 1.52 15.83 -29.64
C TRP A 419 2.39 14.63 -29.99
N LEU A 420 1.75 13.48 -30.19
CA LEU A 420 2.29 12.31 -30.87
C LEU A 420 1.37 11.96 -32.03
N SER A 421 1.92 11.88 -33.24
CA SER A 421 1.16 11.66 -34.47
C SER A 421 1.63 10.39 -35.18
N VAL A 422 0.67 9.60 -35.66
CA VAL A 422 0.89 8.44 -36.53
C VAL A 422 0.22 8.71 -37.88
N THR A 423 0.99 8.78 -38.95
CA THR A 423 0.50 8.97 -40.32
C THR A 423 0.64 7.70 -41.13
N PHE A 424 -0.47 7.04 -41.40
CA PHE A 424 -0.51 5.80 -42.17
C PHE A 424 -0.33 6.07 -43.67
N LYS A 425 0.30 5.12 -44.38
CA LYS A 425 0.51 5.20 -45.84
C LYS A 425 -0.81 5.15 -46.61
N HIS A 426 -1.79 4.45 -46.07
CA HIS A 426 -3.15 4.35 -46.58
C HIS A 426 -4.14 4.44 -45.40
N PRO A 427 -5.41 4.79 -45.62
CA PRO A 427 -6.42 4.70 -44.57
C PRO A 427 -6.50 3.28 -44.02
N VAL A 428 -6.44 3.17 -42.69
CA VAL A 428 -6.47 1.89 -41.95
C VAL A 428 -7.65 1.88 -41.00
N ASP A 429 -8.17 0.67 -40.75
CA ASP A 429 -9.21 0.44 -39.77
C ASP A 429 -8.57 0.31 -38.37
N VAL A 430 -9.04 1.13 -37.43
CA VAL A 430 -8.54 1.18 -36.04
C VAL A 430 -9.70 1.02 -35.07
N VAL A 431 -9.48 0.24 -34.00
CA VAL A 431 -10.46 0.00 -32.94
C VAL A 431 -10.05 0.55 -31.58
N GLY A 432 -8.77 0.84 -31.40
CA GLY A 432 -8.24 1.30 -30.12
C GLY A 432 -6.73 1.44 -30.13
N LEU A 433 -6.19 1.67 -28.93
CA LEU A 433 -4.77 1.85 -28.68
C LEU A 433 -4.35 0.98 -27.50
N ARG A 434 -3.11 0.50 -27.50
CA ARG A 434 -2.50 -0.20 -26.37
C ARG A 434 -1.29 0.59 -25.89
N PHE A 435 -1.27 0.93 -24.61
CA PHE A 435 -0.23 1.76 -24.00
C PHE A 435 0.57 0.95 -22.98
N TRP A 436 1.88 1.15 -22.98
CA TRP A 436 2.76 0.83 -21.87
C TRP A 436 3.28 2.15 -21.31
N ASN A 437 2.85 2.48 -20.09
CA ASN A 437 3.22 3.76 -19.48
C ASN A 437 4.68 3.76 -19.01
N TYR A 438 5.23 4.93 -18.67
CA TYR A 438 6.61 5.05 -18.17
C TYR A 438 6.82 4.21 -16.90
N ASN A 439 7.84 3.36 -16.89
CA ASN A 439 7.95 2.29 -15.89
C ASN A 439 9.34 2.14 -15.24
N LYS A 440 10.22 3.15 -15.35
CA LYS A 440 11.62 3.04 -14.91
C LYS A 440 11.78 2.58 -13.45
N SER A 441 11.08 3.20 -12.52
CA SER A 441 11.03 2.83 -11.10
C SER A 441 9.71 3.26 -10.47
N PRO A 442 9.34 2.78 -9.26
CA PRO A 442 8.14 3.23 -8.55
C PRO A 442 8.05 4.76 -8.39
N GLU A 443 9.19 5.43 -8.21
CA GLU A 443 9.31 6.88 -8.06
C GLU A 443 9.25 7.59 -9.41
N ASP A 444 9.85 7.02 -10.45
CA ASP A 444 9.93 7.64 -11.76
C ASP A 444 8.64 7.47 -12.59
N THR A 445 7.78 6.50 -12.24
CA THR A 445 6.47 6.27 -12.91
C THR A 445 5.51 7.47 -12.83
N TYR A 446 5.77 8.46 -11.97
CA TYR A 446 5.01 9.72 -11.95
C TYR A 446 5.23 10.59 -13.20
N ARG A 447 6.27 10.32 -14.00
CA ARG A 447 6.48 10.88 -15.35
C ARG A 447 5.54 10.28 -16.39
N GLY A 448 4.84 9.20 -16.06
CA GLY A 448 3.93 8.55 -16.99
C GLY A 448 2.76 9.45 -17.41
N ALA A 449 2.29 9.27 -18.63
CA ALA A 449 1.10 9.96 -19.13
C ALA A 449 -0.15 9.54 -18.32
N LYS A 450 -0.97 10.52 -17.94
CA LYS A 450 -2.23 10.31 -17.22
C LYS A 450 -3.45 10.54 -18.10
N THR A 451 -3.43 11.58 -18.94
CA THR A 451 -4.56 11.92 -19.81
C THR A 451 -4.12 12.09 -21.24
N VAL A 452 -4.80 11.40 -22.16
CA VAL A 452 -4.57 11.50 -23.61
C VAL A 452 -5.86 11.81 -24.37
N HIS A 453 -5.83 12.81 -25.23
CA HIS A 453 -6.91 13.10 -26.18
C HIS A 453 -6.55 12.55 -27.54
N VAL A 454 -7.48 11.84 -28.16
CA VAL A 454 -7.24 11.11 -29.41
C VAL A 454 -8.06 11.73 -30.52
N LEU A 455 -7.40 12.11 -31.60
CA LEU A 455 -8.01 12.59 -32.84
C LEU A 455 -7.65 11.65 -33.99
N LEU A 456 -8.63 11.32 -34.82
CA LEU A 456 -8.44 10.60 -36.06
C LEU A 456 -8.95 11.48 -37.20
N ASP A 457 -8.09 11.80 -38.17
CA ASP A 457 -8.36 12.72 -39.29
C ASP A 457 -8.97 14.06 -38.82
N ASN A 458 -8.39 14.64 -37.75
CA ASN A 458 -8.82 15.88 -37.07
C ASN A 458 -10.20 15.81 -36.37
N ARG A 459 -10.81 14.63 -36.27
CA ARG A 459 -12.01 14.42 -35.46
C ARG A 459 -11.64 13.77 -34.13
N GLN A 460 -12.09 14.38 -33.04
CA GLN A 460 -11.90 13.82 -31.70
C GLN A 460 -12.68 12.51 -31.55
N VAL A 461 -11.94 11.44 -31.22
CA VAL A 461 -12.44 10.09 -30.93
C VAL A 461 -12.56 9.88 -29.43
N SER A 462 -11.63 10.45 -28.64
CA SER A 462 -11.68 10.36 -27.19
C SER A 462 -12.84 11.15 -26.58
N PRO A 463 -13.28 10.81 -25.35
CA PRO A 463 -14.19 11.66 -24.58
C PRO A 463 -13.67 13.10 -24.44
N PRO A 464 -14.53 14.08 -24.11
CA PRO A 464 -14.12 15.47 -23.91
C PRO A 464 -13.00 15.63 -22.87
N GLY A 465 -13.01 14.81 -21.82
CA GLY A 465 -11.97 14.78 -20.77
C GLY A 465 -10.74 13.93 -21.10
N GLY A 466 -10.63 13.39 -22.32
CA GLY A 466 -9.57 12.45 -22.70
C GLY A 466 -9.80 11.03 -22.16
N TYR A 467 -8.92 10.12 -22.55
CA TYR A 467 -8.79 8.80 -21.94
C TYR A 467 -7.84 8.87 -20.75
N LEU A 468 -8.19 8.16 -19.68
CA LEU A 468 -7.34 8.00 -18.50
C LEU A 468 -6.38 6.83 -18.72
N ILE A 469 -5.09 7.09 -18.64
CA ILE A 469 -4.02 6.10 -18.80
C ILE A 469 -3.48 5.71 -17.43
N ARG A 470 -3.50 4.41 -17.14
CA ARG A 470 -3.04 3.78 -15.90
C ARG A 470 -1.55 4.06 -15.69
N LYS A 471 -1.19 4.42 -14.46
CA LYS A 471 0.21 4.61 -14.05
C LYS A 471 1.00 3.32 -14.27
N GLY A 472 2.27 3.44 -14.65
CA GLY A 472 3.18 2.28 -14.68
C GLY A 472 3.35 1.69 -13.27
N PRO A 473 3.46 0.36 -13.10
CA PRO A 473 3.59 -0.28 -11.78
C PRO A 473 4.98 -0.13 -11.14
N GLY A 474 5.97 0.41 -11.83
CA GLY A 474 7.36 0.50 -11.35
C GLY A 474 8.05 -0.86 -11.20
N SER A 475 7.50 -1.89 -11.84
CA SER A 475 8.01 -3.27 -11.82
C SER A 475 7.61 -3.99 -13.11
N CYS A 476 8.22 -5.15 -13.38
CA CYS A 476 7.89 -5.99 -14.55
C CYS A 476 7.31 -7.34 -14.12
N PHE A 477 6.54 -7.37 -13.02
CA PHE A 477 5.95 -8.61 -12.51
C PHE A 477 4.84 -9.16 -13.41
N PHE A 478 4.23 -8.30 -14.22
CA PHE A 478 3.20 -8.64 -15.19
C PHE A 478 3.31 -7.70 -16.39
N ASP A 479 2.64 -8.06 -17.49
CA ASP A 479 2.48 -7.17 -18.64
C ASP A 479 1.50 -6.04 -18.28
N PHE A 480 2.02 -4.83 -18.12
CA PHE A 480 1.25 -3.67 -17.70
C PHE A 480 0.62 -2.89 -18.87
N ALA A 481 0.52 -3.51 -20.05
CA ALA A 481 -0.26 -3.01 -21.17
C ALA A 481 -1.67 -2.58 -20.73
N GLN A 482 -2.11 -1.41 -21.18
CA GLN A 482 -3.48 -0.95 -21.03
C GLN A 482 -4.12 -0.78 -22.40
N GLU A 483 -5.26 -1.42 -22.63
CA GLU A 483 -6.03 -1.27 -23.86
C GLU A 483 -7.12 -0.19 -23.72
N VAL A 484 -7.14 0.74 -24.66
CA VAL A 484 -8.13 1.82 -24.75
C VAL A 484 -8.91 1.65 -26.04
N ALA A 485 -10.12 1.11 -25.93
CA ALA A 485 -11.03 0.97 -27.06
C ALA A 485 -11.69 2.31 -27.44
N PHE A 486 -11.89 2.50 -28.74
CA PHE A 486 -12.68 3.61 -29.26
C PHE A 486 -14.17 3.34 -29.02
N SER A 487 -14.86 4.32 -28.47
CA SER A 487 -16.29 4.27 -28.21
C SER A 487 -16.97 5.42 -28.95
N GLU A 488 -18.23 5.24 -29.37
CA GLU A 488 -18.99 6.39 -29.85
C GLU A 488 -19.06 7.45 -28.74
N PRO A 489 -19.06 8.76 -29.09
CA PRO A 489 -19.35 9.81 -28.13
C PRO A 489 -20.81 9.67 -27.68
N MET A 490 -21.06 8.78 -26.71
CA MET A 490 -22.29 8.78 -25.96
C MET A 490 -22.41 10.15 -25.30
N THR A 491 -23.56 10.80 -25.49
CA THR A 491 -23.97 11.94 -24.68
C THR A 491 -23.59 11.67 -23.23
N PRO A 492 -22.92 12.61 -22.55
CA PRO A 492 -22.34 12.37 -21.24
C PRO A 492 -23.43 11.79 -20.33
N ARG A 493 -23.25 10.54 -19.91
CA ARG A 493 -23.80 10.14 -18.62
C ARG A 493 -23.10 11.07 -17.65
N ILE A 494 -23.85 12.04 -17.17
CA ILE A 494 -23.47 12.84 -16.03
C ILE A 494 -23.22 11.81 -14.93
N CYS A 495 -21.97 11.42 -14.71
CA CYS A 495 -21.53 11.04 -13.38
C CYS A 495 -21.77 12.30 -12.57
N THR A 496 -22.93 12.35 -11.93
CA THR A 496 -23.24 13.37 -10.96
C THR A 496 -22.08 13.29 -9.98
N LYS A 497 -21.25 14.33 -9.96
CA LYS A 497 -20.30 14.58 -8.87
C LYS A 497 -21.05 14.22 -7.61
N ALA A 498 -20.69 13.09 -6.99
CA ALA A 498 -21.24 12.73 -5.71
C ALA A 498 -20.74 13.82 -4.79
N LYS A 499 -21.62 14.79 -4.49
CA LYS A 499 -21.42 15.66 -3.36
C LYS A 499 -21.37 14.71 -2.18
N THR A 500 -20.19 14.54 -1.60
CA THR A 500 -19.99 13.94 -0.29
C THR A 500 -20.69 14.85 0.72
N SER A 501 -22.01 14.78 0.76
CA SER A 501 -22.82 15.33 1.83
C SER A 501 -22.75 14.29 2.94
N VAL A 502 -21.71 14.38 3.76
CA VAL A 502 -21.66 13.72 5.05
C VAL A 502 -22.88 14.21 5.84
N LYS A 503 -23.95 13.42 5.84
CA LYS A 503 -25.01 13.56 6.82
C LYS A 503 -24.66 12.62 7.97
N PRO A 504 -24.57 13.10 9.21
CA PRO A 504 -24.39 12.22 10.36
C PRO A 504 -25.69 11.43 10.53
N SER A 505 -25.73 10.18 10.07
CA SER A 505 -26.83 9.28 10.39
C SER A 505 -26.64 8.77 11.81
N LEU A 506 -27.62 9.11 12.64
CA LEU A 506 -27.77 8.72 14.03
C LEU A 506 -27.51 7.23 14.26
N ILE A 507 -26.68 6.99 15.27
CA ILE A 507 -26.35 5.71 15.90
C ILE A 507 -27.61 4.90 16.17
N LEU A 508 -27.67 3.68 15.62
CA LEU A 508 -28.38 2.57 16.23
C LEU A 508 -27.55 1.29 16.02
N ASP A 509 -27.16 0.69 17.14
CA ASP A 509 -26.57 -0.65 17.31
C ASP A 509 -27.14 -1.70 16.33
N GLU A 510 -26.26 -2.48 15.68
CA GLU A 510 -26.32 -3.95 15.58
C GLU A 510 -25.31 -4.52 14.54
N THR A 511 -24.26 -5.14 15.09
CA THR A 511 -23.58 -6.40 14.69
C THR A 511 -22.86 -6.59 13.33
N SER A 512 -21.54 -6.83 13.47
CA SER A 512 -20.69 -7.77 12.68
C SER A 512 -19.91 -7.33 11.45
N GLN A 513 -19.45 -6.08 11.37
CA GLN A 513 -18.25 -5.74 10.57
C GLN A 513 -17.35 -4.80 11.39
N GLU A 514 -16.19 -5.32 11.81
CA GLU A 514 -15.14 -4.59 12.54
C GLU A 514 -14.24 -3.80 11.56
N TYR A 515 -14.81 -3.08 10.60
CA TYR A 515 -14.07 -2.20 9.69
C TYR A 515 -15.05 -1.14 9.16
N GLU A 516 -14.72 0.15 9.22
CA GLU A 516 -15.36 1.12 8.32
C GLU A 516 -14.85 0.76 6.92
N ALA A 517 -15.63 0.05 6.11
CA ALA A 517 -15.18 -0.25 4.75
C ALA A 517 -15.15 1.05 3.94
N ILE A 518 -14.06 1.32 3.21
CA ILE A 518 -14.11 2.27 2.09
C ILE A 518 -15.28 1.81 1.22
N GLU A 519 -16.32 2.63 1.12
CA GLU A 519 -17.47 2.31 0.29
C GLU A 519 -16.99 2.21 -1.16
N LYS A 520 -17.04 1.00 -1.71
CA LYS A 520 -16.73 0.66 -3.11
C LYS A 520 -15.38 1.23 -3.58
N PRO A 521 -14.24 0.62 -3.19
CA PRO A 521 -12.95 1.04 -3.72
C PRO A 521 -12.99 0.99 -5.25
N CYS A 522 -12.42 2.01 -5.87
CA CYS A 522 -12.34 2.18 -7.32
C CYS A 522 -10.89 2.36 -7.73
N GLY A 523 -10.41 1.51 -8.63
CA GLY A 523 -9.04 1.61 -9.12
C GLY A 523 -8.76 0.70 -10.29
N PHE A 524 -7.55 0.77 -10.82
CA PHE A 524 -7.11 -0.05 -11.94
C PHE A 524 -6.55 -1.40 -11.50
N ILE A 525 -5.80 -1.44 -10.38
CA ILE A 525 -5.08 -2.63 -9.93
C ILE A 525 -5.51 -2.97 -8.51
N TYR A 526 -6.06 -4.16 -8.34
CA TYR A 526 -6.33 -4.77 -7.04
C TYR A 526 -5.22 -5.77 -6.73
N GLN A 527 -4.48 -5.53 -5.66
CA GLN A 527 -3.31 -6.31 -5.31
C GLN A 527 -3.52 -7.01 -3.96
N PHE A 528 -3.48 -8.34 -3.97
CA PHE A 528 -3.44 -9.14 -2.75
C PHE A 528 -1.98 -9.34 -2.33
N HIS A 529 -1.60 -8.84 -1.16
CA HIS A 529 -0.35 -9.19 -0.50
C HIS A 529 -0.62 -10.39 0.40
N LEU A 530 -0.03 -11.54 0.08
CA LEU A 530 -0.22 -12.78 0.83
C LEU A 530 0.90 -12.88 1.87
N LEU A 531 0.56 -12.62 3.14
CA LEU A 531 1.52 -12.36 4.20
C LEU A 531 1.99 -13.64 4.91
N SER A 532 1.12 -14.64 5.02
CA SER A 532 1.42 -15.88 5.73
C SER A 532 0.58 -17.08 5.25
N THR A 533 1.02 -18.28 5.62
CA THR A 533 0.28 -19.53 5.41
C THR A 533 -0.15 -20.17 6.73
N TRP A 534 -0.96 -21.22 6.66
CA TRP A 534 -1.35 -22.03 7.82
C TRP A 534 -0.28 -23.00 8.32
N GLY A 535 0.92 -23.02 7.72
CA GLY A 535 2.05 -23.80 8.25
C GLY A 535 3.00 -24.39 7.21
N ASP A 536 2.81 -24.15 5.91
CA ASP A 536 3.80 -24.52 4.89
C ASP A 536 4.79 -23.36 4.68
N PRO A 537 6.09 -23.55 4.95
CA PRO A 537 7.09 -22.50 4.82
C PRO A 537 7.60 -22.30 3.38
N TYR A 538 7.22 -23.18 2.44
CA TYR A 538 7.77 -23.19 1.08
C TYR A 538 6.76 -22.80 0.02
N TYR A 539 5.47 -23.01 0.27
CA TYR A 539 4.43 -22.81 -0.74
C TYR A 539 3.18 -22.14 -0.19
N ILE A 540 2.61 -21.27 -1.00
CA ILE A 540 1.35 -20.59 -0.76
C ILE A 540 0.43 -20.77 -1.96
N GLY A 541 -0.87 -20.94 -1.71
CA GLY A 541 -1.83 -21.12 -2.79
C GLY A 541 -3.22 -20.64 -2.47
N LEU A 542 -4.03 -20.56 -3.51
CA LEU A 542 -5.46 -20.24 -3.48
C LEU A 542 -6.18 -21.10 -4.52
N ASN A 543 -7.46 -21.36 -4.27
CA ASN A 543 -8.33 -22.07 -5.20
C ASN A 543 -8.96 -21.12 -6.22
N GLY A 544 -9.30 -19.89 -5.82
CA GLY A 544 -9.92 -18.94 -6.74
C GLY A 544 -10.33 -17.62 -6.12
N ILE A 545 -10.63 -16.66 -6.98
CA ILE A 545 -11.14 -15.33 -6.63
C ILE A 545 -12.29 -14.93 -7.58
N GLU A 546 -13.22 -14.13 -7.09
CA GLU A 546 -14.26 -13.49 -7.89
C GLU A 546 -14.48 -12.06 -7.45
N PHE A 547 -14.73 -11.18 -8.43
CA PHE A 547 -14.99 -9.77 -8.23
C PHE A 547 -16.42 -9.43 -8.66
N TYR A 548 -17.05 -8.51 -7.95
CA TYR A 548 -18.43 -8.10 -8.20
C TYR A 548 -18.52 -6.57 -8.26
N ASN A 549 -19.22 -6.05 -9.26
CA ASN A 549 -19.37 -4.61 -9.48
C ASN A 549 -20.35 -3.97 -8.47
N ASP A 550 -20.51 -2.65 -8.54
CA ASP A 550 -21.42 -1.84 -7.72
C ASP A 550 -22.89 -2.32 -7.70
N GLN A 551 -23.34 -3.00 -8.77
CA GLN A 551 -24.67 -3.61 -8.90
C GLN A 551 -24.74 -5.06 -8.37
N GLY A 552 -23.66 -5.60 -7.79
CA GLY A 552 -23.58 -6.97 -7.30
C GLY A 552 -23.54 -8.03 -8.41
N THR A 553 -23.20 -7.64 -9.64
CA THR A 553 -23.01 -8.56 -10.77
C THR A 553 -21.54 -8.98 -10.83
N LYS A 554 -21.28 -10.26 -11.13
CA LYS A 554 -19.92 -10.77 -11.29
C LYS A 554 -19.22 -10.06 -12.44
N ILE A 555 -18.03 -9.54 -12.18
CA ILE A 555 -17.13 -9.00 -13.19
C ILE A 555 -16.45 -10.17 -13.88
N GLU A 556 -16.54 -10.22 -15.21
CA GLU A 556 -15.88 -11.26 -16.00
C GLU A 556 -14.39 -10.91 -16.12
N LEU A 557 -13.55 -11.77 -15.55
CA LEU A 557 -12.09 -11.66 -15.62
C LEU A 557 -11.56 -12.61 -16.69
N THR A 558 -10.55 -12.17 -17.42
CA THR A 558 -9.83 -12.95 -18.43
C THR A 558 -8.38 -13.19 -18.00
N GLU A 559 -7.64 -14.01 -18.75
CA GLU A 559 -6.24 -14.34 -18.45
C GLU A 559 -5.33 -13.09 -18.41
N THR A 560 -5.67 -12.02 -19.14
CA THR A 560 -4.90 -10.76 -19.11
C THR A 560 -5.19 -9.93 -17.86
N ASN A 561 -6.29 -10.21 -17.15
CA ASN A 561 -6.66 -9.48 -15.94
C ASN A 561 -6.03 -10.06 -14.67
N ILE A 562 -5.37 -11.22 -14.72
CA ILE A 562 -4.86 -11.91 -13.53
C ILE A 562 -3.37 -12.20 -13.67
N SER A 563 -2.60 -11.87 -12.64
CA SER A 563 -1.18 -12.22 -12.57
C SER A 563 -0.75 -12.47 -11.13
N ALA A 564 0.43 -13.06 -10.93
CA ALA A 564 1.00 -13.26 -9.61
C ALA A 564 2.52 -13.07 -9.61
N HIS A 565 3.06 -12.77 -8.44
CA HIS A 565 4.49 -12.67 -8.23
C HIS A 565 4.91 -13.33 -6.90
N PRO A 566 5.74 -14.39 -6.92
CA PRO A 566 6.09 -15.19 -8.09
C PRO A 566 4.86 -15.73 -8.84
N ASP A 567 5.00 -15.89 -10.15
CA ASP A 567 3.91 -16.36 -11.03
C ASP A 567 3.34 -17.70 -10.55
N SER A 568 4.22 -18.68 -10.37
CA SER A 568 3.85 -20.03 -9.95
C SER A 568 5.11 -20.80 -9.52
N VAL A 569 4.97 -22.07 -9.13
CA VAL A 569 6.11 -22.95 -8.85
C VAL A 569 7.07 -23.15 -10.03
N ASN A 570 6.69 -22.75 -11.25
CA ASN A 570 7.55 -22.79 -12.43
C ASN A 570 8.75 -21.84 -12.37
N VAL A 571 8.80 -20.91 -11.41
CA VAL A 571 9.98 -20.06 -11.20
C VAL A 571 11.17 -20.82 -10.58
N LEU A 572 10.92 -22.02 -10.02
CA LEU A 572 11.97 -22.83 -9.37
C LEU A 572 12.76 -23.63 -10.40
N GLU A 573 14.08 -23.71 -10.22
CA GLU A 573 14.95 -24.51 -11.08
C GLU A 573 14.54 -26.00 -11.12
N GLY A 574 14.47 -26.56 -12.33
CA GLY A 574 14.11 -27.96 -12.55
C GLY A 574 12.60 -28.25 -12.49
N ILE A 575 11.75 -27.25 -12.24
CA ILE A 575 10.30 -27.34 -12.38
C ILE A 575 9.89 -26.57 -13.64
N SER A 576 9.21 -27.25 -14.55
CA SER A 576 8.68 -26.64 -15.78
C SER A 576 7.34 -27.26 -16.12
N GLN A 577 6.42 -26.49 -16.71
CA GLN A 577 5.11 -26.95 -17.17
C GLN A 577 4.18 -27.42 -16.02
N ASP A 578 4.38 -26.91 -14.80
CA ASP A 578 3.36 -27.02 -13.76
C ASP A 578 2.17 -26.14 -14.14
N ILE A 579 0.99 -26.70 -14.03
CA ILE A 579 -0.28 -26.12 -14.49
C ILE A 579 -0.96 -25.24 -13.43
N ARG A 580 -0.36 -25.08 -12.24
CA ARG A 580 -0.90 -24.29 -11.12
C ARG A 580 -0.56 -22.81 -11.25
N THR A 581 -0.95 -22.24 -12.38
CA THR A 581 -0.67 -20.88 -12.82
C THR A 581 -1.79 -19.90 -12.43
N PRO A 582 -1.56 -18.58 -12.46
CA PRO A 582 -2.51 -17.59 -11.96
C PRO A 582 -3.89 -17.60 -12.62
N ASP A 583 -4.00 -18.02 -13.89
CA ASP A 583 -5.26 -18.20 -14.61
C ASP A 583 -6.23 -19.17 -13.91
N LYS A 584 -5.71 -20.10 -13.09
CA LYS A 584 -6.54 -21.00 -12.27
C LYS A 584 -7.32 -20.28 -11.20
N LEU A 585 -6.94 -19.07 -10.82
CA LEU A 585 -7.68 -18.27 -9.86
C LEU A 585 -9.06 -17.83 -10.38
N ILE A 586 -9.25 -17.81 -11.71
CA ILE A 586 -10.46 -17.28 -12.35
C ILE A 586 -11.17 -18.32 -13.25
N ASP A 587 -10.77 -19.59 -13.18
CA ASP A 587 -11.25 -20.65 -14.08
C ASP A 587 -12.67 -21.18 -13.78
N GLY A 588 -13.32 -20.67 -12.72
CA GLY A 588 -14.66 -21.02 -12.28
C GLY A 588 -14.80 -22.33 -11.51
N ASN A 589 -13.73 -23.10 -11.30
CA ASN A 589 -13.77 -24.43 -10.66
C ASN A 589 -13.20 -24.41 -9.23
N TYR A 590 -13.72 -23.55 -8.37
CA TYR A 590 -13.08 -23.26 -7.07
C TYR A 590 -13.34 -24.29 -5.95
N ASP A 591 -14.50 -24.96 -5.97
CA ASP A 591 -14.89 -25.97 -4.98
C ASP A 591 -14.28 -27.36 -5.31
N THR A 592 -12.96 -27.42 -5.48
CA THR A 592 -12.25 -28.65 -5.90
C THR A 592 -11.05 -28.95 -5.01
N MET A 593 -10.61 -30.21 -4.98
CA MET A 593 -9.32 -30.63 -4.41
C MET A 593 -8.30 -31.01 -5.52
N ASP A 594 -8.70 -30.87 -6.79
CA ASP A 594 -7.83 -31.13 -7.92
C ASP A 594 -6.89 -29.93 -8.17
N GLY A 595 -5.59 -30.17 -8.03
CA GLY A 595 -4.58 -29.13 -8.21
C GLY A 595 -4.49 -28.59 -9.64
N ARG A 596 -5.22 -29.13 -10.61
CA ARG A 596 -5.31 -28.58 -11.98
C ARG A 596 -6.11 -27.27 -12.06
N HIS A 597 -6.89 -27.00 -11.02
CA HIS A 597 -7.83 -25.89 -10.91
C HIS A 597 -7.49 -25.04 -9.67
N MET A 598 -6.18 -24.89 -9.39
CA MET A 598 -5.69 -24.12 -8.25
C MET A 598 -4.39 -23.44 -8.62
N TRP A 599 -4.13 -22.31 -7.99
CA TRP A 599 -2.85 -21.63 -8.10
C TRP A 599 -1.93 -21.99 -6.94
N LEU A 600 -0.62 -22.11 -7.22
CA LEU A 600 0.40 -22.34 -6.20
C LEU A 600 1.70 -21.62 -6.60
N ALA A 601 2.24 -20.85 -5.67
CA ALA A 601 3.52 -20.17 -5.80
C ALA A 601 4.49 -20.59 -4.67
N PRO A 602 5.80 -20.51 -4.90
CA PRO A 602 6.78 -20.69 -3.85
C PRO A 602 6.86 -19.43 -2.97
N ILE A 603 7.22 -19.63 -1.71
CA ILE A 603 7.59 -18.57 -0.78
C ILE A 603 9.11 -18.46 -0.87
N LEU A 604 9.60 -17.34 -1.39
CA LEU A 604 11.03 -17.07 -1.56
C LEU A 604 11.51 -16.08 -0.49
N PRO A 605 12.76 -16.19 0.00
CA PRO A 605 13.32 -15.22 0.94
C PRO A 605 13.24 -13.79 0.40
N ASN A 606 12.90 -12.84 1.26
CA ASN A 606 12.81 -11.41 0.94
C ASN A 606 11.80 -11.05 -0.16
N LEU A 607 10.94 -11.99 -0.57
CA LEU A 607 9.94 -11.77 -1.60
C LEU A 607 8.53 -11.97 -1.06
N LEU A 608 7.71 -10.95 -1.21
CA LEU A 608 6.30 -11.02 -0.83
C LEU A 608 5.47 -11.63 -1.97
N ASN A 609 4.72 -12.68 -1.67
CA ASN A 609 3.77 -13.28 -2.61
C ASN A 609 2.61 -12.32 -2.89
N ARG A 610 2.38 -12.03 -4.17
CA ARG A 610 1.38 -11.07 -4.62
C ARG A 610 0.49 -11.68 -5.70
N VAL A 611 -0.79 -11.34 -5.68
CA VAL A 611 -1.73 -11.61 -6.79
C VAL A 611 -2.32 -10.28 -7.25
N TYR A 612 -2.34 -10.05 -8.55
CA TYR A 612 -2.80 -8.82 -9.18
C TYR A 612 -4.06 -9.10 -9.99
N VAL A 613 -5.10 -8.29 -9.79
CA VAL A 613 -6.25 -8.19 -10.68
C VAL A 613 -6.22 -6.82 -11.34
N ILE A 614 -6.07 -6.82 -12.67
CA ILE A 614 -5.69 -5.64 -13.46
C ILE A 614 -6.82 -5.31 -14.45
N PHE A 615 -7.28 -4.07 -14.42
CA PHE A 615 -8.34 -3.56 -15.30
C PHE A 615 -7.80 -2.46 -16.22
N ASP A 616 -8.35 -2.37 -17.43
CA ASP A 616 -8.03 -1.31 -18.41
C ASP A 616 -8.75 0.01 -18.13
N GLN A 617 -9.77 -0.02 -17.27
CA GLN A 617 -10.51 1.14 -16.79
C GLN A 617 -10.65 1.05 -15.26
N PRO A 618 -10.74 2.18 -14.54
CA PRO A 618 -11.02 2.15 -13.11
C PRO A 618 -12.30 1.36 -12.85
N MET A 619 -12.20 0.32 -12.03
CA MET A 619 -13.30 -0.58 -11.73
C MET A 619 -13.76 -0.34 -10.29
N GLU A 620 -15.06 -0.14 -10.09
CA GLU A 620 -15.66 -0.14 -8.75
C GLU A 620 -16.03 -1.55 -8.32
N VAL A 621 -15.58 -1.96 -7.14
CA VAL A 621 -15.82 -3.31 -6.61
C VAL A 621 -16.65 -3.24 -5.34
N SER A 622 -17.80 -3.91 -5.34
CA SER A 622 -18.70 -3.97 -4.18
C SER A 622 -18.46 -5.18 -3.28
N MET A 623 -17.91 -6.26 -3.85
CA MET A 623 -17.67 -7.51 -3.14
C MET A 623 -16.57 -8.31 -3.85
N ILE A 624 -15.76 -9.00 -3.04
CA ILE A 624 -14.76 -9.96 -3.50
C ILE A 624 -15.02 -11.29 -2.80
N LYS A 625 -15.01 -12.39 -3.54
CA LYS A 625 -15.04 -13.75 -2.99
C LYS A 625 -13.69 -14.43 -3.18
N ILE A 626 -13.24 -15.17 -2.16
CA ILE A 626 -11.93 -15.83 -2.11
C ILE A 626 -12.11 -17.28 -1.66
N TRP A 627 -11.56 -18.22 -2.42
CA TRP A 627 -11.49 -19.63 -2.08
C TRP A 627 -10.05 -19.98 -1.68
N ASN A 628 -9.87 -20.42 -0.44
CA ASN A 628 -8.55 -20.77 0.09
C ASN A 628 -8.08 -22.15 -0.41
N TYR A 629 -6.78 -22.43 -0.34
CA TYR A 629 -6.17 -23.64 -0.90
C TYR A 629 -6.67 -24.91 -0.21
N SER A 630 -7.38 -25.77 -0.94
CA SER A 630 -8.00 -26.94 -0.34
C SER A 630 -7.09 -28.18 -0.39
N LYS A 631 -6.31 -28.38 -1.47
CA LYS A 631 -5.58 -29.64 -1.73
C LYS A 631 -4.60 -30.01 -0.61
N THR A 632 -3.97 -29.01 -0.02
CA THR A 632 -3.10 -29.18 1.15
C THR A 632 -3.31 -27.96 2.04
N PRO A 633 -4.27 -28.01 2.98
CA PRO A 633 -4.75 -26.80 3.67
C PRO A 633 -3.69 -25.97 4.38
N THR A 634 -2.57 -26.58 4.80
CA THR A 634 -1.43 -25.87 5.40
C THR A 634 -0.73 -24.89 4.45
N ARG A 635 -0.91 -25.05 3.12
CA ARG A 635 -0.43 -24.12 2.08
C ARG A 635 -1.41 -22.99 1.79
N GLY A 636 -2.60 -23.04 2.38
CA GLY A 636 -3.58 -21.97 2.23
C GLY A 636 -3.06 -20.68 2.82
N VAL A 637 -3.46 -19.58 2.18
CA VAL A 637 -3.25 -18.22 2.71
C VAL A 637 -3.91 -18.14 4.08
N LYS A 638 -3.20 -17.56 5.04
CA LYS A 638 -3.74 -17.24 6.36
C LYS A 638 -3.97 -15.73 6.44
N ASP A 639 -2.91 -14.94 6.56
CA ASP A 639 -3.01 -13.48 6.65
C ASP A 639 -2.77 -12.85 5.27
N PHE A 640 -3.60 -11.87 4.88
CA PHE A 640 -3.43 -11.13 3.64
C PHE A 640 -3.89 -9.67 3.75
N ALA A 641 -3.33 -8.82 2.89
CA ALA A 641 -3.76 -7.45 2.66
C ALA A 641 -4.28 -7.29 1.23
N LEU A 642 -5.21 -6.37 1.02
CA LEU A 642 -5.73 -5.99 -0.28
C LEU A 642 -5.49 -4.49 -0.48
N LEU A 643 -4.79 -4.16 -1.57
CA LEU A 643 -4.50 -2.80 -1.99
C LEU A 643 -5.24 -2.51 -3.30
N VAL A 644 -5.59 -1.24 -3.51
CA VAL A 644 -6.19 -0.72 -4.74
C VAL A 644 -5.37 0.49 -5.17
N ASP A 645 -4.72 0.40 -6.33
CA ASP A 645 -3.77 1.42 -6.82
C ASP A 645 -2.79 1.87 -5.72
N ASP A 646 -2.14 0.89 -5.08
CA ASP A 646 -1.18 1.03 -3.95
C ASP A 646 -1.77 1.51 -2.60
N LEU A 647 -3.06 1.86 -2.55
CA LEU A 647 -3.75 2.21 -1.31
C LEU A 647 -4.26 0.94 -0.60
N LEU A 648 -3.89 0.75 0.66
CA LEU A 648 -4.41 -0.36 1.47
C LEU A 648 -5.90 -0.16 1.78
N VAL A 649 -6.76 -1.06 1.28
CA VAL A 649 -8.23 -0.98 1.47
C VAL A 649 -8.80 -2.05 2.39
N TYR A 650 -8.09 -3.15 2.62
CA TYR A 650 -8.57 -4.23 3.48
C TYR A 650 -7.43 -5.12 4.01
N ASN A 651 -7.59 -5.63 5.23
CA ASN A 651 -6.76 -6.68 5.82
C ASN A 651 -7.65 -7.79 6.37
N GLY A 652 -7.29 -9.04 6.12
CA GLY A 652 -8.08 -10.17 6.59
C GLY A 652 -7.28 -11.44 6.85
N CYS A 653 -7.93 -12.36 7.57
CA CYS A 653 -7.43 -13.71 7.81
C CYS A 653 -8.40 -14.74 7.21
N LEU A 654 -7.92 -15.64 6.35
CA LEU A 654 -8.71 -16.74 5.80
C LEU A 654 -8.53 -17.98 6.67
N ASP A 655 -9.60 -18.67 7.07
CA ASP A 655 -9.41 -19.92 7.80
C ASP A 655 -8.86 -21.03 6.89
N MET A 656 -8.22 -21.99 7.53
CA MET A 656 -7.74 -23.20 6.88
C MET A 656 -8.93 -24.05 6.40
N VAL A 657 -8.88 -24.49 5.13
CA VAL A 657 -9.92 -25.36 4.57
C VAL A 657 -9.96 -26.70 5.32
N ASN A 658 -11.11 -27.08 5.88
CA ASN A 658 -11.27 -28.34 6.60
C ASN A 658 -12.00 -29.40 5.75
N PRO A 659 -11.29 -30.41 5.20
CA PRO A 659 -11.89 -31.39 4.30
C PRO A 659 -12.86 -32.38 4.98
N ASN A 660 -12.90 -32.42 6.32
CA ASN A 660 -13.62 -33.45 7.08
C ASN A 660 -15.02 -33.04 7.60
N ARG A 661 -15.49 -31.81 7.36
CA ARG A 661 -16.88 -31.40 7.68
C ARG A 661 -17.85 -31.78 6.56
N LYS A 662 -18.08 -33.08 6.33
CA LYS A 662 -19.32 -33.52 5.65
C LYS A 662 -20.38 -33.68 6.74
N GLY A 663 -21.41 -32.85 6.72
CA GLY A 663 -22.49 -32.87 7.72
C GLY A 663 -23.20 -34.22 7.74
N ILE A 664 -22.88 -35.05 8.74
CA ILE A 664 -23.64 -36.27 9.06
C ILE A 664 -24.69 -35.97 10.16
N LEU A 665 -24.54 -34.85 10.88
CA LEU A 665 -25.42 -34.44 11.98
C LEU A 665 -26.09 -33.09 11.69
N PRO A 666 -27.38 -32.92 12.03
CA PRO A 666 -28.15 -31.69 11.79
C PRO A 666 -27.70 -30.47 12.64
N THR A 667 -26.63 -30.60 13.42
CA THR A 667 -26.04 -29.56 14.29
C THR A 667 -24.62 -29.15 13.90
N CYS A 668 -24.08 -29.65 12.79
CA CYS A 668 -22.76 -29.23 12.29
C CYS A 668 -22.92 -28.18 11.18
N ASP A 669 -22.34 -27.00 11.36
CA ASP A 669 -22.28 -25.97 10.32
C ASP A 669 -21.66 -26.54 9.04
N LEU A 670 -22.26 -26.21 7.90
CA LEU A 670 -21.76 -26.56 6.57
C LEU A 670 -20.31 -26.03 6.43
N PRO A 671 -19.41 -26.76 5.75
CA PRO A 671 -18.07 -26.27 5.51
C PRO A 671 -18.15 -24.97 4.71
N GLN A 672 -17.59 -23.90 5.28
CA GLN A 672 -17.51 -22.60 4.61
C GLN A 672 -16.64 -22.76 3.36
N ARG A 673 -17.26 -22.51 2.21
CA ARG A 673 -16.68 -22.84 0.90
C ARG A 673 -15.77 -21.73 0.39
N TYR A 674 -16.11 -20.50 0.73
CA TYR A 674 -15.40 -19.29 0.35
C TYR A 674 -15.61 -18.20 1.39
N TYR A 675 -14.80 -17.17 1.25
CA TYR A 675 -14.75 -16.00 2.09
C TYR A 675 -15.14 -14.76 1.28
N SER A 676 -15.95 -13.89 1.87
CA SER A 676 -16.44 -12.68 1.22
C SER A 676 -15.91 -11.43 1.92
N ILE A 677 -15.38 -10.49 1.13
CA ILE A 677 -15.09 -9.11 1.52
C ILE A 677 -16.20 -8.24 0.93
N LEU A 678 -16.84 -7.41 1.76
CA LEU A 678 -17.91 -6.52 1.31
C LEU A 678 -17.48 -5.05 1.41
N PHE A 679 -17.69 -4.30 0.34
CA PHE A 679 -17.52 -2.86 0.23
C PHE A 679 -18.85 -2.17 -0.09
N THR A 680 -19.96 -2.73 0.41
CA THR A 680 -21.33 -2.30 0.09
C THR A 680 -22.25 -2.27 1.30
N ASP A 681 -23.18 -1.31 1.28
CA ASP A 681 -24.25 -1.13 2.25
C ASP A 681 -25.57 -1.78 1.82
N ASP A 682 -25.58 -2.49 0.69
CA ASP A 682 -26.75 -3.25 0.27
C ASP A 682 -27.07 -4.36 1.29
N LYS A 683 -28.19 -4.16 2.00
CA LYS A 683 -28.70 -5.06 3.04
C LYS A 683 -28.97 -6.47 2.51
N GLU A 684 -29.37 -6.63 1.25
CA GLU A 684 -29.62 -7.95 0.67
C GLU A 684 -28.33 -8.70 0.35
N ILE A 685 -27.26 -7.99 -0.06
CA ILE A 685 -25.94 -8.59 -0.25
C ILE A 685 -25.35 -9.00 1.10
N ARG A 686 -25.39 -8.09 2.10
CA ARG A 686 -24.92 -8.38 3.47
C ARG A 686 -25.62 -9.59 4.08
N ARG A 687 -26.96 -9.66 4.01
CA ARG A 687 -27.73 -10.80 4.53
C ARG A 687 -27.41 -12.11 3.80
N ARG A 688 -27.09 -12.06 2.50
CA ARG A 688 -26.75 -13.24 1.71
C ARG A 688 -25.37 -13.79 2.05
N GLU A 689 -24.43 -12.91 2.33
CA GLU A 689 -23.01 -13.22 2.53
C GLU A 689 -22.61 -13.26 4.02
N GLU A 690 -23.56 -13.08 4.94
CA GLU A 690 -23.32 -13.01 6.40
C GLU A 690 -22.53 -14.22 6.95
N HIS A 691 -22.78 -15.41 6.40
CA HIS A 691 -22.10 -16.65 6.80
C HIS A 691 -20.77 -16.90 6.08
N THR A 692 -20.45 -16.10 5.06
CA THR A 692 -19.22 -16.19 4.26
C THR A 692 -18.25 -15.06 4.57
N LEU A 693 -18.66 -14.06 5.37
CA LEU A 693 -17.80 -12.96 5.80
C LEU A 693 -16.52 -13.48 6.47
N ILE A 694 -15.39 -12.87 6.09
CA ILE A 694 -14.12 -13.05 6.78
C ILE A 694 -14.28 -12.55 8.21
N ARG A 695 -14.34 -13.50 9.16
CA ARG A 695 -14.28 -13.19 10.58
C ARG A 695 -12.81 -13.14 10.93
N ASN A 696 -12.34 -12.01 11.45
CA ASN A 696 -11.02 -11.96 12.08
C ASN A 696 -11.05 -12.81 13.36
N GLN A 697 -11.00 -14.14 13.23
CA GLN A 697 -10.69 -15.02 14.34
C GLN A 697 -9.17 -14.93 14.54
N ALA A 698 -8.76 -14.10 15.50
CA ALA A 698 -7.47 -14.37 16.13
C ALA A 698 -7.66 -15.76 16.74
N GLY A 699 -6.96 -16.75 16.19
CA GLY A 699 -7.25 -18.15 16.46
C GLY A 699 -7.47 -18.40 17.93
N GLU A 700 -8.51 -19.15 18.26
CA GLU A 700 -8.57 -19.88 19.52
C GLU A 700 -7.30 -20.75 19.58
N GLN A 701 -6.23 -20.22 20.17
CA GLN A 701 -5.12 -21.03 20.61
C GLN A 701 -5.68 -21.89 21.73
N ASP A 702 -5.94 -23.15 21.39
CA ASP A 702 -6.25 -24.21 22.34
C ASP A 702 -5.00 -24.36 23.24
N VAL A 703 -4.92 -23.57 24.33
CA VAL A 703 -3.81 -23.62 25.28
C VAL A 703 -3.86 -24.97 25.99
N GLN A 704 -3.09 -25.94 25.50
CA GLN A 704 -2.86 -27.18 26.22
C GLN A 704 -1.93 -26.91 27.40
N LEU A 705 -2.52 -26.78 28.59
CA LEU A 705 -1.79 -26.83 29.84
C LEU A 705 -1.12 -28.20 29.99
N LEU A 706 0.21 -28.22 29.80
CA LEU A 706 1.06 -29.38 30.09
C LEU A 706 1.80 -29.11 31.39
N ASN A 707 1.47 -29.89 32.42
CA ASN A 707 2.33 -30.04 33.58
C ASN A 707 2.94 -31.46 33.51
N ASP A 708 4.27 -31.56 33.46
CA ASP A 708 5.03 -32.82 33.48
C ASP A 708 4.50 -33.95 32.55
N ARG A 709 4.24 -33.61 31.27
CA ARG A 709 3.85 -34.56 30.19
C ARG A 709 2.54 -35.35 30.41
N LYS A 710 1.57 -34.83 31.16
CA LYS A 710 0.18 -35.32 31.10
C LYS A 710 -0.83 -34.18 30.92
N VAL A 711 -1.74 -34.37 29.96
CA VAL A 711 -2.86 -33.45 29.68
C VAL A 711 -3.86 -33.49 30.83
N VAL A 712 -4.15 -32.35 31.46
CA VAL A 712 -5.00 -32.29 32.68
C VAL A 712 -6.48 -32.01 32.38
N THR A 713 -6.85 -31.20 31.37
CA THR A 713 -8.26 -31.04 30.96
C THR A 713 -8.41 -30.33 29.61
N ARG A 714 -9.53 -30.58 28.89
CA ARG A 714 -10.01 -29.80 27.74
C ARG A 714 -11.29 -29.06 28.14
N TYR A 715 -11.38 -27.76 27.89
CA TYR A 715 -12.64 -27.02 27.94
C TYR A 715 -12.90 -26.39 26.59
N ALA A 716 -14.04 -26.70 25.99
CA ALA A 716 -14.45 -26.19 24.67
C ALA A 716 -15.41 -25.00 24.77
N ASP A 717 -15.62 -24.43 25.98
CA ASP A 717 -16.63 -23.39 26.19
C ASP A 717 -16.37 -22.58 27.49
N PRO A 718 -16.15 -21.25 27.46
CA PRO A 718 -15.81 -20.44 28.64
C PRO A 718 -16.97 -20.22 29.63
N GLU A 719 -18.24 -20.34 29.21
CA GLU A 719 -19.39 -20.00 30.08
C GLU A 719 -19.63 -21.01 31.22
N LYS A 720 -19.15 -22.25 31.10
CA LYS A 720 -19.33 -23.27 32.14
C LYS A 720 -18.35 -23.15 33.32
N ALA A 721 -17.34 -22.28 33.23
CA ALA A 721 -16.37 -22.08 34.30
C ALA A 721 -16.92 -21.25 35.48
N GLN A 722 -17.98 -20.46 35.28
CA GLN A 722 -18.48 -19.52 36.30
C GLN A 722 -19.54 -20.09 37.27
N GLN A 723 -19.94 -21.36 37.15
CA GLN A 723 -20.99 -21.96 38.00
C GLN A 723 -20.48 -22.94 39.09
N GLY A 724 -19.28 -22.73 39.63
CA GLY A 724 -18.80 -23.44 40.82
C GLY A 724 -19.18 -22.71 42.12
N LYS A 725 -20.24 -23.17 42.82
CA LYS A 725 -20.61 -22.68 44.17
C LYS A 725 -19.47 -22.88 45.20
N PRO A 726 -19.33 -22.01 46.22
CA PRO A 726 -18.32 -22.14 47.25
C PRO A 726 -18.68 -23.29 48.22
N VAL A 727 -17.72 -24.17 48.50
CA VAL A 727 -17.84 -25.19 49.55
C VAL A 727 -17.30 -24.60 50.86
N ASP A 728 -18.19 -24.55 51.85
CA ASP A 728 -17.96 -24.10 53.21
C ASP A 728 -16.97 -25.04 53.93
N GLN A 729 -15.88 -24.50 54.48
CA GLN A 729 -14.92 -25.23 55.31
C GLN A 729 -15.03 -24.75 56.76
N GLY A 730 -16.05 -25.24 57.45
CA GLY A 730 -16.13 -25.25 58.91
C GLY A 730 -16.33 -26.69 59.38
N GLU A 731 -15.31 -27.26 60.01
CA GLU A 731 -15.33 -28.23 61.13
C GLU A 731 -14.13 -29.19 61.06
N SER A 732 -13.16 -28.94 61.94
CA SER A 732 -12.20 -29.95 62.41
C SER A 732 -12.88 -30.88 63.41
N PRO A 733 -12.47 -32.15 63.48
CA PRO A 733 -12.38 -32.85 64.76
C PRO A 733 -10.92 -33.19 65.12
N GLU A 734 -10.73 -33.22 66.43
CA GLU A 734 -9.47 -33.32 67.17
C GLU A 734 -8.66 -34.60 66.96
N ALA A 735 -7.40 -34.45 67.38
CA ALA A 735 -6.36 -35.44 67.59
C ALA A 735 -6.80 -36.79 68.22
N ALA A 736 -6.15 -37.86 67.77
CA ALA A 736 -5.68 -38.94 68.65
C ALA A 736 -4.44 -39.63 68.06
N THR A 737 -3.37 -39.61 68.86
CA THR A 737 -2.06 -40.31 68.78
C THR A 737 -1.06 -39.93 67.72
#